data_AF-A0A8K0LAL4-F1
#
_entry.id   AF-A0A8K0LAL4-F1
#
_cell.length_a   1.000
_cell.length_b   1.000
_cell.length_c   1.000
_cell.angle_alpha   90.00
_cell.angle_beta   90.00
_cell.angle_gamma   90.00
#
_symmetry.space_group_name_H-M   'P 1'
#
loop_
_entity.id
_entity.type
_entity.pdbx_description
1 polymer ?
#
loop_
_entity_poly.entity_id
_entity_poly.type
_entity_poly.pdbx_seq_one_letter_code
_entity_poly.pdbx_strand_id
1 'polypeptide(L)'
;MRRICYARPNVAVTHRSQQTTFLRISRAAQEVPTRRRHATQTASSSDTPGRSQGTARVPRARHNEIGVQQVSDHVHAQLFPEAAPPAPEELVELAKDHLTRHDLLGKNTDSSPPVSFDLPRLQGRTLDEHFYKLGMDASEPYLTLAKRFAIASTPPKPRKWETARSGWTKYFADGSWKAVDTPEEQVLTFDTEVMWKETSFPAMACAASDSAWYSWISPWLLEESENDQHLIPFGNIRTPRIIIGHNVGYDRARIAEEYQLSQSKNFFMDTMSLHVAVNGMCSRQRPQWVKHRKAREDREKIANADATADLTSLLQTRHDFDEEEELWVGRSSVNSLRDVAKFHCGIAIDKARREWFGELDRHGIRERMDELLDYCAADVDVTHKVYQKVFPAFLETCPHPVSFAALRHLSSEILPVDKSWEAYLSNAEATYHKLSDGVEERLKDLAEKALEVKDHPEKYSNDPWLQQLDWTGQEIKYVKSKKKGDQPRMAARQKKPGMPKWYKDLFAKNDSPMTLTVRTRIAPILLRLSWDGHPLVWSDKHGWTFQVPLESIDKYESQAMRQADMSEEENLNLRHDMDHAYYKLPHKDGPLARCANPLAKGYLAFFEKGTLSSEFAYAKEALEMNASCSYWISARDRIMSQLVIYESDIGRAPPSQGQNDQGFILPQVIPMGTITRRAVENTWLTASNAKKNRVGSELKSMIKAPPGYSFVGADVDSQELWIASLVGDASFKIHGGNAIGFMTLEGSKAAGTDLHSRTAKILGITRNDAKVFNYGRIYGAGLKFASTLLRQFNPTITEPDAAKTAGTLYKETKGQRTNRKVLHDRAFWRGGTESFVFNKLEDFAEQEKPRTPVLGAGITEALMRRYISKGGFMTSRINWAIQSSGVDYLHMLIVSMDYLARRYNIDTRLAITVHDEIRYLVKDEDKYRAAMALQVANVWTRAMFSQQMGINDLPQSCAYFSAIDIDHVLRKEVDMDCVTPSHRTPIAPGESLDIMQLLAKDQAAVLDDSIVPIDPPAPEKFSYVVRSPVMSTLQSTKDRNYIRAQITSNDLELKQIIKDVKPTPAAKPKSTATSQRGRKKSSVASKDPTEQQPALFEVSDNDWPSGNEQAWKRPASARNPQWQTQSIPNRVHTATIYRKYPTPTSQNARF
;
A
#
# COMPACT_ATOMS: atom_id res chain seq x y z
N MET A 1 -40.83 37.74 -31.68
CA MET A 1 -41.12 38.29 -33.02
C MET A 1 -39.96 37.96 -33.96
N ARG A 2 -40.24 37.24 -35.06
CA ARG A 2 -39.56 37.17 -36.38
C ARG A 2 -38.03 36.98 -36.41
N ARG A 3 -37.38 36.06 -37.15
CA ARG A 3 -37.69 35.04 -38.20
C ARG A 3 -36.40 34.17 -38.25
N ILE A 4 -36.45 32.84 -38.09
CA ILE A 4 -36.50 31.80 -39.14
C ILE A 4 -35.47 31.97 -40.28
N CYS A 5 -34.46 31.09 -40.36
CA CYS A 5 -34.29 30.15 -41.49
C CYS A 5 -33.12 29.16 -41.26
N TYR A 6 -33.37 27.92 -41.69
CA TYR A 6 -32.58 26.69 -41.59
C TYR A 6 -31.38 26.62 -42.56
N ALA A 7 -30.32 25.87 -42.19
CA ALA A 7 -29.67 24.88 -43.06
C ALA A 7 -28.67 23.99 -42.28
N ARG A 8 -28.90 22.66 -42.28
CA ARG A 8 -27.88 21.58 -42.17
C ARG A 8 -27.02 21.59 -43.45
N PRO A 9 -25.78 21.03 -43.55
CA PRO A 9 -25.46 19.64 -43.13
C PRO A 9 -23.97 19.29 -42.80
N ASN A 10 -23.77 17.99 -42.53
CA ASN A 10 -22.59 17.16 -42.76
C ASN A 10 -21.42 17.17 -41.75
N VAL A 11 -21.46 16.08 -40.96
CA VAL A 11 -20.37 15.42 -40.27
C VAL A 11 -19.29 14.99 -41.27
N ALA A 12 -18.05 15.44 -41.04
CA ALA A 12 -16.85 14.80 -41.53
C ALA A 12 -15.82 14.75 -40.40
N VAL A 13 -15.50 13.53 -39.99
CA VAL A 13 -14.48 13.17 -39.01
C VAL A 13 -13.11 13.42 -39.64
N THR A 14 -12.28 14.28 -39.04
CA THR A 14 -10.83 14.25 -39.22
C THR A 14 -10.13 14.58 -37.91
N HIS A 15 -9.50 13.55 -37.35
CA HIS A 15 -8.40 13.64 -36.39
C HIS A 15 -7.39 14.71 -36.83
N ARG A 16 -7.07 15.66 -35.95
CA ARG A 16 -5.83 16.44 -36.04
C ARG A 16 -5.11 16.45 -34.69
N SER A 17 -3.94 15.82 -34.75
CA SER A 17 -2.88 15.77 -33.77
C SER A 17 -2.41 17.16 -33.34
N GLN A 18 -2.05 17.26 -32.07
CA GLN A 18 -1.35 18.37 -31.45
C GLN A 18 0.00 18.60 -32.16
N GLN A 19 0.19 19.79 -32.71
CA GLN A 19 1.45 20.55 -32.80
C GLN A 19 1.25 21.66 -33.83
N THR A 20 1.31 22.91 -33.37
CA THR A 20 1.82 24.14 -34.03
C THR A 20 1.01 25.37 -33.62
N THR A 21 1.55 26.14 -32.68
CA THR A 21 1.35 27.61 -32.70
C THR A 21 2.55 28.30 -32.06
N PHE A 22 3.61 28.46 -32.85
CA PHE A 22 4.53 29.57 -32.71
C PHE A 22 4.43 30.40 -34.00
N LEU A 23 4.31 31.73 -33.81
CA LEU A 23 4.42 32.82 -34.78
C LEU A 23 3.21 33.12 -35.69
N ARG A 24 2.63 34.33 -35.51
CA ARG A 24 2.64 35.46 -36.47
C ARG A 24 1.85 36.69 -35.93
N ILE A 25 2.53 37.86 -35.77
CA ILE A 25 2.37 39.13 -36.56
C ILE A 25 1.30 40.09 -35.96
N SER A 26 1.42 41.43 -35.88
CA SER A 26 2.50 42.43 -35.95
C SER A 26 1.94 43.85 -35.71
N ARG A 27 2.83 44.80 -35.37
CA ARG A 27 2.92 46.23 -35.77
C ARG A 27 1.93 47.29 -35.23
N ALA A 28 2.53 48.30 -34.59
CA ALA A 28 2.61 49.74 -34.96
C ALA A 28 2.95 50.53 -33.67
N ALA A 29 3.74 51.61 -33.55
CA ALA A 29 4.63 52.46 -34.37
C ALA A 29 5.44 53.32 -33.35
N GLN A 30 6.76 53.54 -33.51
CA GLN A 30 7.45 54.86 -33.72
C GLN A 30 7.01 56.01 -32.77
N GLU A 31 7.86 56.68 -31.97
CA GLU A 31 9.01 57.52 -32.35
C GLU A 31 9.83 58.03 -31.12
N VAL A 32 11.01 58.60 -31.39
CA VAL A 32 12.15 58.95 -30.51
C VAL A 32 12.01 60.39 -29.93
N PRO A 33 12.74 60.80 -28.86
CA PRO A 33 13.91 61.64 -29.13
C PRO A 33 15.16 61.32 -28.29
N THR A 34 16.26 61.78 -28.86
CA THR A 34 17.68 61.66 -28.52
C THR A 34 18.14 62.71 -27.49
N ARG A 35 19.16 62.37 -26.68
CA ARG A 35 20.49 63.03 -26.69
C ARG A 35 21.39 62.57 -25.53
N ARG A 36 22.53 61.99 -25.88
CA ARG A 36 23.73 61.90 -25.02
C ARG A 36 24.40 63.29 -24.93
N ARG A 37 24.83 63.70 -23.73
CA ARG A 37 26.05 64.49 -23.51
C ARG A 37 26.73 64.06 -22.21
N HIS A 38 28.05 64.05 -22.25
CA HIS A 38 28.99 63.54 -21.25
C HIS A 38 29.32 64.55 -20.13
N ALA A 39 29.75 63.98 -18.99
CA ALA A 39 30.79 64.42 -18.05
C ALA A 39 30.52 65.53 -17.02
N THR A 40 30.61 65.14 -15.73
CA THR A 40 31.46 65.73 -14.65
C THR A 40 31.30 64.84 -13.38
N GLN A 41 32.32 64.06 -13.00
CA GLN A 41 33.29 64.30 -11.91
C GLN A 41 32.73 64.47 -10.47
N THR A 42 32.94 63.40 -9.69
CA THR A 42 33.33 63.32 -8.26
C THR A 42 32.55 64.09 -7.20
N ALA A 43 31.85 63.34 -6.34
CA ALA A 43 31.93 63.50 -4.89
C ALA A 43 31.59 62.16 -4.20
N SER A 44 32.45 61.78 -3.27
CA SER A 44 32.40 60.57 -2.45
C SER A 44 31.22 60.58 -1.47
N SER A 45 30.41 59.53 -1.50
CA SER A 45 29.66 59.05 -0.33
C SER A 45 29.89 57.55 -0.20
N SER A 46 30.44 57.18 0.94
CA SER A 46 30.65 55.81 1.38
C SER A 46 29.33 55.07 1.50
N ASP A 47 29.00 54.25 0.50
CA ASP A 47 27.94 53.24 0.60
C ASP A 47 28.56 51.85 0.52
N THR A 48 28.53 51.19 1.67
CA THR A 48 28.74 49.76 1.86
C THR A 48 27.81 49.00 0.90
N PRO A 49 28.28 48.02 0.10
CA PRO A 49 27.40 47.30 -0.81
C PRO A 49 26.47 46.39 0.01
N GLY A 50 25.22 46.82 0.19
CA GLY A 50 24.11 45.94 0.51
C GLY A 50 24.01 44.89 -0.60
N ARG A 51 24.44 43.68 -0.28
CA ARG A 51 24.42 42.53 -1.18
C ARG A 51 22.95 42.19 -1.46
N SER A 52 22.45 42.57 -2.63
CA SER A 52 21.16 42.08 -3.13
C SER A 52 21.26 40.55 -3.31
N GLN A 53 20.67 39.80 -2.38
CA GLN A 53 20.59 38.34 -2.45
C GLN A 53 19.53 37.96 -3.49
N GLY A 54 19.93 37.87 -4.76
CA GLY A 54 19.15 37.12 -5.75
C GLY A 54 19.32 35.62 -5.51
N THR A 55 18.25 34.84 -5.69
CA THR A 55 18.21 33.38 -5.48
C THR A 55 19.11 32.58 -6.43
N ALA A 56 19.31 33.06 -7.67
CA ALA A 56 20.07 32.37 -8.70
C ALA A 56 21.51 32.89 -8.81
N ARG A 57 22.52 32.01 -8.69
CA ARG A 57 23.94 32.32 -8.90
C ARG A 57 24.45 31.74 -10.23
N VAL A 58 25.54 32.32 -10.77
CA VAL A 58 26.17 31.85 -12.03
C VAL A 58 26.63 30.39 -11.86
N PRO A 59 26.02 29.41 -12.54
CA PRO A 59 26.28 27.99 -12.27
C PRO A 59 27.28 27.38 -13.24
N ARG A 60 28.12 26.44 -12.78
CA ARG A 60 28.91 25.56 -13.65
C ARG A 60 28.28 24.16 -13.67
N ALA A 61 27.88 23.71 -14.87
CA ALA A 61 27.39 22.35 -15.04
C ALA A 61 28.50 21.33 -14.79
N ARG A 62 28.16 20.24 -14.09
CA ARG A 62 29.02 19.08 -13.85
C ARG A 62 28.47 17.87 -14.57
N HIS A 63 29.35 17.06 -15.14
CA HIS A 63 29.01 15.77 -15.73
C HIS A 63 29.97 14.73 -15.19
N ASN A 64 29.47 13.51 -15.01
CA ASN A 64 30.34 12.38 -14.70
C ASN A 64 31.00 11.83 -15.98
N GLU A 65 31.84 10.81 -15.83
CA GLU A 65 32.68 10.23 -16.88
C GLU A 65 31.90 9.51 -18.00
N ILE A 66 30.60 9.29 -17.81
CA ILE A 66 29.69 8.70 -18.78
C ILE A 66 28.66 9.70 -19.34
N GLY A 67 28.78 10.98 -18.98
CA GLY A 67 27.98 12.08 -19.53
C GLY A 67 26.67 12.40 -18.79
N VAL A 68 26.40 11.81 -17.63
CA VAL A 68 25.19 12.13 -16.83
C VAL A 68 25.39 13.46 -16.11
N GLN A 69 24.46 14.39 -16.28
CA GLN A 69 24.50 15.70 -15.62
C GLN A 69 24.28 15.56 -14.11
N GLN A 70 25.25 16.04 -13.32
CA GLN A 70 25.18 16.09 -11.86
C GLN A 70 24.69 17.46 -11.40
N VAL A 71 24.33 17.57 -10.12
CA VAL A 71 24.08 18.86 -9.46
C VAL A 71 25.26 19.82 -9.67
N SER A 72 24.97 21.12 -9.68
CA SER A 72 26.00 22.15 -9.89
C SER A 72 27.14 22.06 -8.87
N ASP A 73 28.29 22.60 -9.22
CA ASP A 73 29.46 22.69 -8.32
C ASP A 73 29.13 23.33 -6.98
N HIS A 74 28.33 24.40 -6.99
CA HIS A 74 27.87 25.11 -5.80
C HIS A 74 26.97 24.25 -4.89
N VAL A 75 26.02 23.52 -5.46
CA VAL A 75 25.11 22.64 -4.69
C VAL A 75 25.87 21.41 -4.18
N HIS A 76 26.74 20.82 -5.00
CA HIS A 76 27.55 19.67 -4.60
C HIS A 76 28.43 19.97 -3.39
N ALA A 77 29.10 21.13 -3.37
CA ALA A 77 29.97 21.53 -2.25
C ALA A 77 29.21 21.70 -0.92
N GLN A 78 27.91 22.00 -0.97
CA GLN A 78 27.05 22.12 0.21
C GLN A 78 26.52 20.77 0.69
N LEU A 79 26.24 19.84 -0.23
CA LEU A 79 25.74 18.50 0.07
C LEU A 79 26.85 17.53 0.53
N PHE A 80 28.02 17.64 -0.09
CA PHE A 80 29.17 16.78 0.12
C PHE A 80 30.41 17.64 0.44
N PRO A 81 30.48 18.22 1.66
CA PRO A 81 31.56 19.14 2.04
C PRO A 81 32.93 18.45 2.11
N GLU A 82 32.96 17.13 2.34
CA GLU A 82 34.19 16.33 2.28
C GLU A 82 34.44 15.87 0.83
N ALA A 83 35.67 16.05 0.35
CA ALA A 83 36.06 15.64 -0.99
C ALA A 83 35.89 14.12 -1.15
N ALA A 84 34.89 13.72 -1.92
CA ALA A 84 34.67 12.33 -2.22
C ALA A 84 35.75 11.79 -3.17
N PRO A 85 36.24 10.55 -2.96
CA PRO A 85 37.10 9.93 -3.94
C PRO A 85 36.31 9.71 -5.24
N PRO A 86 36.91 9.97 -6.41
CA PRO A 86 36.28 9.69 -7.69
C PRO A 86 35.99 8.19 -7.83
N ALA A 87 35.06 7.84 -8.72
CA ALA A 87 34.81 6.45 -9.06
C ALA A 87 36.11 5.81 -9.59
N PRO A 88 36.45 4.58 -9.17
CA PRO A 88 37.64 3.90 -9.69
C PRO A 88 37.59 3.80 -11.23
N GLU A 89 38.65 4.23 -11.91
CA GLU A 89 38.72 4.30 -13.38
C GLU A 89 38.35 2.97 -14.05
N GLU A 90 38.77 1.85 -13.47
CA GLU A 90 38.44 0.52 -13.98
C GLU A 90 36.94 0.19 -13.91
N LEU A 91 36.22 0.66 -12.88
CA LEU A 91 34.77 0.48 -12.78
C LEU A 91 34.04 1.38 -13.78
N VAL A 92 34.57 2.58 -14.04
CA VAL A 92 34.06 3.49 -15.07
C VAL A 92 34.19 2.85 -16.45
N GLU A 93 35.33 2.22 -16.75
CA GLU A 93 35.51 1.50 -18.03
C GLU A 93 34.56 0.30 -18.17
N LEU A 94 34.30 -0.44 -17.09
CA LEU A 94 33.30 -1.51 -17.09
C LEU A 94 31.87 -0.97 -17.28
N ALA A 95 31.55 0.19 -16.70
CA ALA A 95 30.27 0.85 -16.93
C ALA A 95 30.13 1.27 -18.41
N LYS A 96 31.17 1.86 -19.01
CA LYS A 96 31.18 2.22 -20.44
C LYS A 96 31.01 0.99 -21.33
N ASP A 97 31.70 -0.12 -21.05
CA ASP A 97 31.53 -1.40 -21.78
C ASP A 97 30.08 -1.90 -21.69
N HIS A 98 29.52 -1.94 -20.47
CA HIS A 98 28.15 -2.36 -20.25
C HIS A 98 27.13 -1.50 -21.01
N LEU A 99 27.24 -0.17 -20.93
CA LEU A 99 26.35 0.77 -21.63
C LEU A 99 26.49 0.69 -23.16
N THR A 100 27.71 0.46 -23.65
CA THR A 100 27.97 0.28 -25.09
C THR A 100 27.30 -0.98 -25.62
N ARG A 101 27.40 -2.11 -24.90
CA ARG A 101 26.75 -3.38 -25.28
C ARG A 101 25.24 -3.29 -25.32
N HIS A 102 24.65 -2.38 -24.55
CA HIS A 102 23.21 -2.14 -24.53
C HIS A 102 22.75 -0.97 -25.40
N ASP A 103 23.66 -0.36 -26.15
CA ASP A 103 23.41 0.69 -27.13
C ASP A 103 22.83 1.98 -26.50
N LEU A 104 23.39 2.36 -25.33
CA LEU A 104 22.95 3.51 -24.52
C LEU A 104 23.99 4.63 -24.44
N LEU A 105 25.29 4.32 -24.46
CA LEU A 105 26.36 5.31 -24.30
C LEU A 105 26.34 6.33 -25.45
N GLY A 106 26.40 7.63 -25.13
CA GLY A 106 26.52 8.72 -26.11
C GLY A 106 25.24 9.06 -26.87
N LYS A 107 24.10 8.45 -26.56
CA LYS A 107 22.84 8.70 -27.28
C LYS A 107 22.00 9.87 -26.78
N ASN A 108 22.18 10.29 -25.53
CA ASN A 108 21.52 11.44 -24.93
C ASN A 108 22.47 12.06 -23.89
N THR A 109 22.47 13.39 -23.83
CA THR A 109 22.99 14.17 -22.69
C THR A 109 21.90 15.19 -22.41
N ASP A 110 21.20 15.07 -21.29
CA ASP A 110 20.25 16.09 -20.85
C ASP A 110 20.99 17.44 -20.76
N SER A 111 20.53 18.43 -21.53
CA SER A 111 21.15 19.75 -21.62
C SER A 111 20.39 20.76 -20.77
N SER A 112 19.83 20.31 -19.65
CA SER A 112 19.10 21.17 -18.73
C SER A 112 20.02 22.24 -18.13
N PRO A 113 19.55 23.49 -17.95
CA PRO A 113 20.39 24.52 -17.35
C PRO A 113 20.78 24.11 -15.92
N PRO A 114 22.04 24.32 -15.51
CA PRO A 114 22.48 23.92 -14.18
C PRO A 114 21.79 24.76 -13.09
N VAL A 115 21.24 24.10 -12.08
CA VAL A 115 20.52 24.74 -10.98
C VAL A 115 21.49 25.07 -9.85
N SER A 116 21.47 26.32 -9.37
CA SER A 116 22.35 26.78 -8.28
C SER A 116 21.67 27.80 -7.38
N PHE A 117 21.57 27.46 -6.09
CA PHE A 117 21.07 28.30 -5.00
C PHE A 117 21.74 27.88 -3.67
N ASP A 118 21.59 28.71 -2.65
CA ASP A 118 22.09 28.41 -1.30
C ASP A 118 21.12 27.47 -0.58
N LEU A 119 21.61 26.29 -0.18
CA LEU A 119 20.86 25.33 0.62
C LEU A 119 20.97 25.69 2.11
N PRO A 120 19.94 25.40 2.92
CA PRO A 120 20.07 25.45 4.36
C PRO A 120 21.24 24.60 4.86
N ARG A 121 21.92 25.08 5.91
CA ARG A 121 23.12 24.43 6.43
C ARG A 121 22.82 23.01 6.94
N LEU A 122 23.63 22.05 6.51
CA LEU A 122 23.61 20.69 7.04
C LEU A 122 23.99 20.65 8.53
N GLN A 123 23.26 19.84 9.28
CA GLN A 123 23.43 19.64 10.72
C GLN A 123 24.36 18.45 11.02
N GLY A 124 25.51 18.37 10.35
CA GLY A 124 26.45 17.26 10.45
C GLY A 124 27.52 17.34 9.38
N ARG A 125 28.53 16.45 9.45
CA ARG A 125 29.56 16.29 8.41
C ARG A 125 29.11 15.40 7.27
N THR A 126 28.29 14.39 7.59
CA THR A 126 27.66 13.49 6.63
C THR A 126 26.15 13.69 6.60
N LEU A 127 25.50 13.27 5.52
CA LEU A 127 24.04 13.30 5.43
C LEU A 127 23.41 12.32 6.43
N ASP A 128 24.13 11.25 6.74
CA ASP A 128 23.77 10.30 7.79
C ASP A 128 23.66 10.96 9.16
N GLU A 129 24.69 11.72 9.56
CA GLU A 129 24.72 12.48 10.79
C GLU A 129 23.62 13.54 10.80
N HIS A 130 23.44 14.24 9.68
CA HIS A 130 22.38 15.25 9.52
C HIS A 130 21.00 14.65 9.81
N PHE A 131 20.62 13.58 9.11
CA PHE A 131 19.32 12.92 9.31
C PHE A 131 19.17 12.28 10.68
N TYR A 132 20.25 11.75 11.27
CA TYR A 132 20.21 11.23 12.62
C TYR A 132 19.85 12.34 13.63
N LYS A 133 20.55 13.48 13.56
CA LYS A 133 20.30 14.62 14.45
C LYS A 133 18.92 15.23 14.26
N LEU A 134 18.47 15.36 13.01
CA LEU A 134 17.12 15.84 12.71
C LEU A 134 16.05 14.88 13.26
N GLY A 135 16.26 13.58 13.06
CA GLY A 135 15.40 12.54 13.60
C GLY A 135 15.35 12.56 15.13
N MET A 136 16.49 12.73 15.82
CA MET A 136 16.53 12.85 17.27
C MET A 136 15.81 14.10 17.78
N ASP A 137 16.03 15.25 17.15
CA ASP A 137 15.37 16.52 17.49
C ASP A 137 13.85 16.43 17.35
N ALA A 138 13.35 15.80 16.28
CA ALA A 138 11.92 15.57 16.09
C ALA A 138 11.34 14.46 17.01
N SER A 139 12.19 13.52 17.46
CA SER A 139 11.81 12.40 18.32
C SER A 139 11.73 12.77 19.80
N GLU A 140 12.54 13.69 20.29
CA GLU A 140 12.54 14.09 21.71
C GLU A 140 11.52 15.22 21.96
N PRO A 141 10.85 15.25 23.13
CA PRO A 141 11.01 14.36 24.29
C PRO A 141 10.24 13.02 24.17
N TYR A 142 9.54 12.79 23.05
CA TYR A 142 8.62 11.65 22.91
C TYR A 142 9.32 10.30 23.02
N LEU A 143 10.52 10.15 22.47
CA LEU A 143 11.26 8.89 22.50
C LEU A 143 11.67 8.52 23.93
N THR A 144 12.15 9.47 24.72
CA THR A 144 12.47 9.26 26.13
C THR A 144 11.22 8.88 26.93
N LEU A 145 10.12 9.61 26.74
CA LEU A 145 8.85 9.35 27.41
C LEU A 145 8.28 7.95 27.06
N ALA A 146 8.31 7.58 25.79
CA ALA A 146 7.88 6.26 25.30
C ALA A 146 8.72 5.13 25.92
N LYS A 147 10.05 5.26 25.91
CA LYS A 147 10.95 4.27 26.52
C LYS A 147 10.70 4.09 28.02
N ARG A 148 10.44 5.20 28.74
CA ARG A 148 10.12 5.15 30.19
C ARG A 148 8.82 4.39 30.41
N PHE A 149 7.77 4.71 29.65
CA PHE A 149 6.45 4.11 29.82
C PHE A 149 6.43 2.63 29.41
N ALA A 150 7.23 2.21 28.43
CA ALA A 150 7.37 0.81 28.05
C ALA A 150 7.95 -0.09 29.16
N ILE A 151 8.61 0.50 30.18
CA ILE A 151 9.14 -0.21 31.35
C ILE A 151 8.20 -0.05 32.56
N ALA A 152 7.38 1.00 32.59
CA ALA A 152 6.45 1.28 33.68
C ALA A 152 5.24 0.33 33.66
N SER A 153 4.72 0.03 34.85
CA SER A 153 3.46 -0.69 35.03
C SER A 153 2.35 0.30 35.38
N THR A 154 1.15 0.05 34.89
CA THR A 154 -0.04 0.82 35.28
C THR A 154 -0.42 0.51 36.74
N PRO A 155 -1.03 1.46 37.46
CA PRO A 155 -1.55 1.21 38.80
C PRO A 155 -2.69 0.17 38.77
N PRO A 156 -3.07 -0.41 39.93
CA PRO A 156 -4.21 -1.32 40.01
C PRO A 156 -5.49 -0.68 39.45
N LYS A 157 -6.27 -1.46 38.70
CA LYS A 157 -7.55 -0.99 38.15
C LYS A 157 -8.50 -0.56 39.27
N PRO A 158 -9.30 0.51 39.07
CA PRO A 158 -10.37 0.88 40.00
C PRO A 158 -11.33 -0.29 40.21
N ARG A 159 -11.81 -0.46 41.45
CA ARG A 159 -12.83 -1.49 41.77
C ARG A 159 -14.26 -1.02 41.54
N LYS A 160 -14.46 0.30 41.46
CA LYS A 160 -15.74 0.95 41.25
C LYS A 160 -15.52 2.18 40.39
N TRP A 161 -16.36 2.38 39.40
CA TRP A 161 -16.32 3.54 38.52
C TRP A 161 -17.31 4.60 38.98
N GLU A 162 -16.98 5.86 38.71
CA GLU A 162 -17.91 6.97 38.87
C GLU A 162 -18.72 7.11 37.58
N THR A 163 -20.00 6.72 37.64
CA THR A 163 -20.90 6.61 36.48
C THR A 163 -22.02 7.65 36.49
N ALA A 164 -22.13 8.48 37.55
CA ALA A 164 -23.22 9.45 37.68
C ALA A 164 -22.92 10.81 37.04
N ARG A 165 -21.76 10.97 36.39
CA ARG A 165 -21.26 12.28 35.92
C ARG A 165 -20.55 12.15 34.59
N SER A 166 -20.75 13.13 33.71
CA SER A 166 -20.06 13.20 32.43
C SER A 166 -18.65 13.80 32.54
N GLY A 167 -17.87 13.66 31.46
CA GLY A 167 -16.50 14.18 31.38
C GLY A 167 -15.46 13.25 32.00
N TRP A 168 -14.25 13.78 32.21
CA TRP A 168 -13.13 12.99 32.73
C TRP A 168 -13.17 12.84 34.26
N THR A 169 -12.90 11.62 34.71
CA THR A 169 -12.68 11.30 36.13
C THR A 169 -11.32 10.61 36.28
N LYS A 170 -10.47 11.14 37.16
CA LYS A 170 -9.16 10.59 37.54
C LYS A 170 -9.32 9.68 38.75
N TYR A 171 -8.72 8.49 38.71
CA TYR A 171 -8.71 7.53 39.82
C TYR A 171 -7.28 7.33 40.32
N PHE A 172 -7.11 7.48 41.63
CA PHE A 172 -5.84 7.31 42.33
C PHE A 172 -5.67 5.87 42.81
N ALA A 173 -4.43 5.48 43.11
CA ALA A 173 -4.09 4.12 43.55
C ALA A 173 -4.72 3.73 44.91
N ASP A 174 -5.12 4.71 45.73
CA ASP A 174 -5.83 4.50 47.00
C ASP A 174 -7.33 4.24 46.83
N GLY A 175 -7.84 4.30 45.59
CA GLY A 175 -9.26 4.14 45.25
C GLY A 175 -10.08 5.42 45.35
N SER A 176 -9.47 6.55 45.73
CA SER A 176 -10.12 7.86 45.62
C SER A 176 -10.18 8.32 44.16
N TRP A 177 -11.10 9.24 43.87
CA TRP A 177 -11.27 9.79 42.53
C TRP A 177 -11.48 11.30 42.56
N LYS A 178 -11.18 11.97 41.44
CA LYS A 178 -11.35 13.42 41.27
C LYS A 178 -11.83 13.75 39.85
N ALA A 179 -12.77 14.68 39.75
CA ALA A 179 -13.16 15.32 38.49
C ALA A 179 -11.99 16.10 37.88
N VAL A 180 -11.72 15.90 36.60
CA VAL A 180 -10.73 16.71 35.87
C VAL A 180 -11.31 17.12 34.52
N ASP A 181 -10.87 18.24 33.99
CA ASP A 181 -11.32 18.67 32.65
C ASP A 181 -10.61 17.87 31.56
N THR A 182 -9.33 17.51 31.80
CA THR A 182 -8.48 16.78 30.86
C THR A 182 -7.42 15.97 31.60
N PRO A 183 -6.91 14.85 31.03
CA PRO A 183 -5.80 14.09 31.62
C PRO A 183 -4.51 14.93 31.78
N GLU A 184 -3.85 14.80 32.93
CA GLU A 184 -2.68 15.62 33.30
C GLU A 184 -1.33 14.99 32.88
N GLU A 185 -1.25 13.67 32.77
CA GLU A 185 0.00 12.97 32.45
C GLU A 185 0.39 13.08 30.96
N GLN A 186 1.70 12.95 30.72
CA GLN A 186 2.26 13.10 29.38
C GLN A 186 2.14 11.85 28.51
N VAL A 187 2.01 10.67 29.10
CA VAL A 187 1.93 9.39 28.40
C VAL A 187 0.76 8.58 28.95
N LEU A 188 -0.12 8.16 28.05
CA LEU A 188 -1.37 7.48 28.37
C LEU A 188 -1.60 6.36 27.35
N THR A 189 -2.03 5.19 27.83
CA THR A 189 -2.73 4.22 26.99
C THR A 189 -4.21 4.57 26.98
N PHE A 190 -4.87 4.56 25.83
CA PHE A 190 -6.21 5.08 25.63
C PHE A 190 -7.02 4.21 24.66
N ASP A 191 -8.30 4.06 24.96
CA ASP A 191 -9.29 3.36 24.13
C ASP A 191 -10.67 4.02 24.31
N THR A 192 -11.48 4.06 23.25
CA THR A 192 -12.84 4.62 23.30
C THR A 192 -13.85 3.75 22.57
N GLU A 193 -15.04 3.65 23.17
CA GLU A 193 -16.15 2.90 22.61
C GLU A 193 -17.27 3.81 22.10
N VAL A 194 -17.88 3.38 21.00
CA VAL A 194 -18.86 4.13 20.21
C VAL A 194 -20.07 3.25 19.94
N MET A 195 -21.27 3.81 20.11
CA MET A 195 -22.52 3.16 19.73
C MET A 195 -22.78 3.28 18.23
N TRP A 196 -21.95 2.62 17.41
CA TRP A 196 -21.79 2.88 15.97
C TRP A 196 -23.05 2.74 15.09
N LYS A 197 -24.13 2.13 15.59
CA LYS A 197 -25.44 2.11 14.90
C LYS A 197 -26.31 3.33 15.21
N GLU A 198 -26.12 3.95 16.37
CA GLU A 198 -26.88 5.13 16.81
C GLU A 198 -26.10 6.42 16.54
N THR A 199 -24.82 6.46 16.88
CA THR A 199 -23.96 7.63 16.74
C THR A 199 -22.51 7.25 16.39
N SER A 200 -21.79 8.16 15.73
CA SER A 200 -20.36 8.01 15.44
C SER A 200 -19.45 8.64 16.51
N PHE A 201 -20.04 9.32 17.49
CA PHE A 201 -19.38 10.01 18.59
C PHE A 201 -19.13 9.08 19.79
N PRO A 202 -18.10 9.35 20.60
CA PRO A 202 -17.71 8.51 21.73
C PRO A 202 -18.82 8.45 22.79
N ALA A 203 -19.12 7.24 23.26
CA ALA A 203 -20.05 7.02 24.37
C ALA A 203 -19.31 7.00 25.72
N MET A 204 -18.18 6.29 25.76
CA MET A 204 -17.28 6.24 26.91
C MET A 204 -15.83 5.97 26.47
N ALA A 205 -14.87 6.27 27.33
CA ALA A 205 -13.46 5.98 27.09
C ALA A 205 -12.71 5.69 28.40
N CYS A 206 -11.63 4.93 28.30
CA CYS A 206 -10.73 4.67 29.42
C CYS A 206 -9.30 5.07 29.05
N ALA A 207 -8.53 5.54 30.02
CA ALA A 207 -7.11 5.77 29.86
C ALA A 207 -6.31 5.34 31.09
N ALA A 208 -5.04 4.98 30.90
CA ALA A 208 -4.12 4.62 31.97
C ALA A 208 -2.74 5.24 31.76
N SER A 209 -2.21 5.84 32.82
CA SER A 209 -0.83 6.32 32.91
C SER A 209 0.01 5.41 33.83
N ASP A 210 1.25 5.79 34.09
CA ASP A 210 2.10 5.16 35.11
C ASP A 210 1.67 5.52 36.54
N SER A 211 0.83 6.56 36.73
CA SER A 211 0.40 7.05 38.05
C SER A 211 -1.09 6.93 38.35
N ALA A 212 -1.96 6.95 37.34
CA ALA A 212 -3.42 7.04 37.51
C ALA A 212 -4.21 6.39 36.38
N TRP A 213 -5.46 6.01 36.69
CA TRP A 213 -6.49 5.61 35.71
C TRP A 213 -7.46 6.75 35.44
N TYR A 214 -8.10 6.71 34.28
CA TYR A 214 -9.09 7.70 33.86
C TYR A 214 -10.28 7.02 33.18
N SER A 215 -11.47 7.56 33.41
CA SER A 215 -12.66 7.27 32.62
C SER A 215 -13.27 8.57 32.09
N TRP A 216 -13.78 8.53 30.87
CA TRP A 216 -14.57 9.59 30.27
C TRP A 216 -15.95 9.07 29.91
N ILE A 217 -17.00 9.81 30.24
CA ILE A 217 -18.38 9.46 29.93
C ILE A 217 -19.02 10.62 29.17
N SER A 218 -19.71 10.30 28.07
CA SER A 218 -20.40 11.31 27.26
C SER A 218 -21.57 11.94 28.02
N PRO A 219 -21.74 13.28 27.98
CA PRO A 219 -22.94 13.95 28.49
C PRO A 219 -24.22 13.44 27.82
N TRP A 220 -24.12 13.02 26.55
CA TRP A 220 -25.23 12.39 25.86
C TRP A 220 -25.56 11.02 26.46
N LEU A 221 -24.59 10.18 26.84
CA LEU A 221 -24.93 8.88 27.41
C LEU A 221 -25.73 9.00 28.73
N LEU A 222 -25.49 10.05 29.50
CA LEU A 222 -26.15 10.31 30.79
C LEU A 222 -27.45 11.13 30.71
N GLU A 223 -27.91 11.48 29.51
CA GLU A 223 -29.10 12.33 29.32
C GLU A 223 -28.96 13.76 29.84
N GLU A 224 -27.73 14.23 30.04
CA GLU A 224 -27.44 15.63 30.36
C GLU A 224 -27.54 16.54 29.12
N SER A 225 -27.36 15.95 27.92
CA SER A 225 -27.46 16.61 26.62
C SER A 225 -28.33 15.81 25.64
N GLU A 226 -29.16 16.51 24.86
CA GLU A 226 -29.87 15.94 23.71
C GLU A 226 -28.95 15.79 22.48
N ASN A 227 -27.97 16.67 22.32
CA ASN A 227 -26.94 16.58 21.28
C ASN A 227 -25.97 15.42 21.59
N ASP A 228 -25.72 14.56 20.62
CA ASP A 228 -24.80 13.40 20.70
C ASP A 228 -23.36 13.73 20.29
N GLN A 229 -23.14 14.91 19.70
CA GLN A 229 -21.87 15.33 19.09
C GLN A 229 -20.83 15.83 20.10
N HIS A 230 -20.46 15.00 21.07
CA HIS A 230 -19.46 15.32 22.08
C HIS A 230 -18.12 14.68 21.74
N LEU A 231 -17.04 15.47 21.71
CA LEU A 231 -15.67 14.99 21.54
C LEU A 231 -14.92 14.94 22.87
N ILE A 232 -13.93 14.05 22.96
CA ILE A 232 -13.11 13.86 24.16
C ILE A 232 -12.01 14.93 24.19
N PRO A 233 -11.97 15.79 25.22
CA PRO A 233 -10.95 16.80 25.34
C PRO A 233 -9.68 16.22 25.97
N PHE A 234 -8.53 16.45 25.35
CA PHE A 234 -7.23 16.19 25.96
C PHE A 234 -6.55 17.48 26.44
N GLY A 235 -6.98 18.68 26.04
CA GLY A 235 -6.50 19.96 26.59
C GLY A 235 -5.50 20.68 25.69
N ASN A 236 -4.45 21.27 26.26
CA ASN A 236 -3.56 22.13 25.48
C ASN A 236 -2.78 21.37 24.39
N ILE A 237 -2.93 21.81 23.14
CA ILE A 237 -2.25 21.27 21.94
C ILE A 237 -0.74 21.48 21.94
N ARG A 238 -0.22 22.44 22.71
CA ARG A 238 1.20 22.77 22.77
C ARG A 238 1.98 21.88 23.73
N THR A 239 1.29 21.13 24.58
CA THR A 239 1.92 20.21 25.52
C THR A 239 2.28 18.90 24.81
N PRO A 240 3.56 18.50 24.75
CA PRO A 240 3.96 17.22 24.17
C PRO A 240 3.32 16.06 24.94
N ARG A 241 2.53 15.24 24.24
CA ARG A 241 1.84 14.08 24.82
C ARG A 241 1.89 12.87 23.91
N ILE A 242 1.89 11.68 24.50
CA ILE A 242 1.85 10.40 23.79
C ILE A 242 0.58 9.67 24.19
N ILE A 243 -0.21 9.34 23.17
CA ILE A 243 -1.47 8.60 23.32
C ILE A 243 -1.27 7.26 22.60
N ILE A 244 -1.25 6.18 23.37
CA ILE A 244 -0.98 4.83 22.90
C ILE A 244 -2.31 4.10 22.76
N GLY A 245 -2.57 3.57 21.58
CA GLY A 245 -3.80 2.83 21.31
C GLY A 245 -3.54 1.63 20.40
N HIS A 246 -4.57 0.83 20.18
CA HIS A 246 -4.55 -0.24 19.19
C HIS A 246 -5.52 0.09 18.07
N ASN A 247 -5.01 0.31 16.85
CA ASN A 247 -5.77 0.98 15.80
C ASN A 247 -6.19 2.41 16.21
N VAL A 248 -5.22 3.13 16.81
CA VAL A 248 -5.42 4.45 17.43
C VAL A 248 -6.01 5.51 16.49
N GLY A 249 -5.91 5.34 15.17
CA GLY A 249 -6.54 6.24 14.20
C GLY A 249 -8.06 6.30 14.36
N TYR A 250 -8.69 5.20 14.80
CA TYR A 250 -10.11 5.18 15.17
C TYR A 250 -10.35 6.04 16.42
N ASP A 251 -9.58 5.84 17.48
CA ASP A 251 -9.76 6.58 18.74
C ASP A 251 -9.45 8.08 18.58
N ARG A 252 -8.43 8.40 17.78
CA ARG A 252 -8.03 9.76 17.42
C ARG A 252 -9.17 10.58 16.83
N ALA A 253 -10.02 9.96 16.00
CA ALA A 253 -11.17 10.64 15.40
C ALA A 253 -12.21 11.14 16.43
N ARG A 254 -12.04 10.81 17.72
CA ARG A 254 -12.95 11.21 18.79
C ARG A 254 -12.34 12.27 19.71
N ILE A 255 -11.14 12.77 19.38
CA ILE A 255 -10.41 13.74 20.20
C ILE A 255 -10.61 15.15 19.65
N ALA A 256 -11.01 16.09 20.52
CA ALA A 256 -11.43 17.43 20.15
C ALA A 256 -10.31 18.31 19.56
N GLU A 257 -9.09 18.15 20.06
CA GLU A 257 -7.91 18.95 19.68
C GLU A 257 -7.42 18.67 18.26
N GLU A 258 -7.72 17.49 17.72
CA GLU A 258 -7.21 17.06 16.41
C GLU A 258 -7.92 17.76 15.24
N TYR A 259 -9.12 18.28 15.49
CA TYR A 259 -9.95 19.08 14.59
C TYR A 259 -9.58 20.57 14.59
N GLN A 260 -8.29 20.90 14.70
CA GLN A 260 -7.77 22.26 14.57
C GLN A 260 -6.86 22.34 13.35
N LEU A 261 -6.61 23.54 12.80
CA LEU A 261 -5.64 23.68 11.69
C LEU A 261 -4.20 23.55 12.19
N SER A 262 -3.86 24.25 13.27
CA SER A 262 -2.54 24.14 13.90
C SER A 262 -2.27 22.70 14.35
N GLN A 263 -1.09 22.18 14.02
CA GLN A 263 -0.72 20.81 14.39
C GLN A 263 -0.56 20.69 15.91
N SER A 264 -1.21 19.70 16.52
CA SER A 264 -1.04 19.37 17.93
C SER A 264 0.34 18.73 18.18
N LYS A 265 0.86 18.90 19.40
CA LYS A 265 2.02 18.15 19.92
C LYS A 265 1.61 16.79 20.51
N ASN A 266 0.39 16.31 20.20
CA ASN A 266 -0.02 14.96 20.53
C ASN A 266 0.65 13.99 19.55
N PHE A 267 1.14 12.86 20.07
CA PHE A 267 1.67 11.77 19.28
C PHE A 267 0.84 10.52 19.53
N PHE A 268 0.06 10.14 18.52
CA PHE A 268 -0.69 8.89 18.49
C PHE A 268 0.21 7.75 18.08
N MET A 269 0.51 6.85 19.03
CA MET A 269 1.35 5.69 18.81
C MET A 269 0.48 4.43 18.71
N ASP A 270 0.46 3.86 17.51
CA ASP A 270 -0.37 2.71 17.20
C ASP A 270 0.35 1.38 17.43
N THR A 271 -0.08 0.61 18.43
CA THR A 271 0.50 -0.71 18.71
C THR A 271 0.28 -1.70 17.57
N MET A 272 -0.77 -1.54 16.75
CA MET A 272 -0.99 -2.36 15.56
C MET A 272 0.09 -2.10 14.50
N SER A 273 0.40 -0.83 14.21
CA SER A 273 1.50 -0.44 13.32
C SER A 273 2.85 -0.99 13.77
N LEU A 274 3.16 -0.88 15.07
CA LEU A 274 4.39 -1.45 15.64
C LEU A 274 4.44 -2.98 15.48
N HIS A 275 3.33 -3.66 15.76
CA HIS A 275 3.20 -5.10 15.58
C HIS A 275 3.43 -5.50 14.11
N VAL A 276 2.80 -4.83 13.15
CA VAL A 276 2.91 -5.17 11.73
C VAL A 276 4.35 -4.99 11.22
N ALA A 277 5.05 -3.97 11.70
CA ALA A 277 6.46 -3.75 11.36
C ALA A 277 7.38 -4.89 11.85
N VAL A 278 7.12 -5.44 13.04
CA VAL A 278 7.99 -6.45 13.67
C VAL A 278 7.58 -7.90 13.35
N ASN A 279 6.28 -8.21 13.41
CA ASN A 279 5.72 -9.56 13.31
C ASN A 279 4.57 -9.68 12.30
N GLY A 280 4.36 -8.70 11.43
CA GLY A 280 3.31 -8.76 10.40
C GLY A 280 3.54 -9.86 9.36
N MET A 281 2.46 -10.32 8.73
CA MET A 281 2.47 -11.34 7.66
C MET A 281 2.18 -10.74 6.28
N CYS A 282 2.80 -11.30 5.23
CA CYS A 282 2.52 -10.92 3.86
C CYS A 282 1.20 -11.52 3.34
N SER A 283 0.66 -10.99 2.23
CA SER A 283 -0.60 -11.46 1.64
C SER A 283 -0.58 -12.93 1.22
N ARG A 284 0.57 -13.45 0.76
CA ARG A 284 0.74 -14.86 0.39
C ARG A 284 0.78 -15.81 1.60
N GLN A 285 1.22 -15.32 2.76
CA GLN A 285 1.28 -16.08 4.01
C GLN A 285 -0.11 -16.23 4.66
N ARG A 286 -1.01 -15.25 4.49
CA ARG A 286 -2.33 -15.23 5.15
C ARG A 286 -3.16 -16.51 4.96
N PRO A 287 -3.37 -17.05 3.74
CA PRO A 287 -4.18 -18.26 3.55
C PRO A 287 -3.58 -19.49 4.24
N GLN A 288 -2.25 -19.65 4.18
CA GLN A 288 -1.53 -20.74 4.84
C GLN A 288 -1.65 -20.63 6.37
N TRP A 289 -1.46 -19.43 6.91
CA TRP A 289 -1.61 -19.17 8.35
C TRP A 289 -3.03 -19.47 8.84
N VAL A 290 -4.07 -19.05 8.09
CA VAL A 290 -5.47 -19.35 8.44
C VAL A 290 -5.75 -20.86 8.41
N LYS A 291 -5.20 -21.59 7.43
CA LYS A 291 -5.32 -23.06 7.38
C LYS A 291 -4.68 -23.69 8.62
N HIS A 292 -3.47 -23.26 8.99
CA HIS A 292 -2.74 -23.80 10.14
C HIS A 292 -3.40 -23.43 11.47
N ARG A 293 -3.94 -22.21 11.59
CA ARG A 293 -4.73 -21.80 12.76
C ARG A 293 -5.97 -22.68 12.93
N LYS A 294 -6.75 -22.88 11.86
CA LYS A 294 -7.93 -23.75 11.89
C LYS A 294 -7.56 -25.18 12.28
N ALA A 295 -6.49 -25.72 11.71
CA ALA A 295 -5.99 -27.06 12.07
C ALA A 295 -5.61 -27.16 13.56
N ARG A 296 -4.95 -26.13 14.12
CA ARG A 296 -4.65 -26.05 15.56
C ARG A 296 -5.91 -25.95 16.42
N GLU A 297 -6.85 -25.08 16.06
CA GLU A 297 -8.12 -24.93 16.77
C GLU A 297 -8.93 -26.22 16.74
N ASP A 298 -8.97 -26.92 15.61
CA ASP A 298 -9.64 -28.21 15.47
C ASP A 298 -8.93 -29.27 16.32
N ARG A 299 -7.60 -29.29 16.35
CA ARG A 299 -6.82 -30.19 17.22
C ARG A 299 -7.05 -29.92 18.71
N GLU A 300 -7.10 -28.65 19.12
CA GLU A 300 -7.40 -28.24 20.49
C GLU A 300 -8.85 -28.61 20.87
N LYS A 301 -9.82 -28.42 19.98
CA LYS A 301 -11.22 -28.86 20.18
C LYS A 301 -11.34 -30.37 20.30
N ILE A 302 -10.62 -31.11 19.45
CA ILE A 302 -10.57 -32.58 19.48
C ILE A 302 -9.91 -33.08 20.76
N ALA A 303 -8.85 -32.42 21.24
CA ALA A 303 -8.18 -32.76 22.49
C ALA A 303 -9.03 -32.45 23.73
N ASN A 304 -9.87 -31.40 23.66
CA ASN A 304 -10.77 -31.00 24.74
C ASN A 304 -12.12 -31.74 24.72
N ALA A 305 -12.48 -32.42 23.64
CA ALA A 305 -13.62 -33.33 23.57
C ALA A 305 -13.20 -34.70 24.11
N ASP A 306 -13.97 -35.28 25.03
CA ASP A 306 -13.62 -36.53 25.73
C ASP A 306 -13.11 -37.63 24.77
N ALA A 307 -11.86 -38.05 25.02
CA ALA A 307 -11.09 -38.89 24.14
C ALA A 307 -11.74 -40.28 23.93
N THR A 308 -12.21 -40.55 22.71
CA THR A 308 -12.53 -41.92 22.26
C THR A 308 -11.31 -42.50 21.53
N ALA A 309 -10.96 -43.76 21.79
CA ALA A 309 -9.76 -44.42 21.27
C ALA A 309 -9.66 -44.44 19.73
N ASP A 310 -10.80 -44.43 19.02
CA ASP A 310 -10.85 -44.36 17.55
C ASP A 310 -10.37 -43.00 17.01
N LEU A 311 -10.48 -41.92 17.79
CA LEU A 311 -10.12 -40.56 17.40
C LEU A 311 -8.60 -40.34 17.39
N THR A 312 -7.88 -41.08 18.23
CA THR A 312 -6.40 -41.09 18.27
C THR A 312 -5.82 -41.71 17.00
N SER A 313 -6.51 -42.69 16.40
CA SER A 313 -6.07 -43.32 15.15
C SER A 313 -6.23 -42.39 13.93
N LEU A 314 -7.29 -41.56 13.89
CA LEU A 314 -7.51 -40.51 12.89
C LEU A 314 -6.50 -39.37 12.98
N LEU A 315 -6.03 -39.05 14.20
CA LEU A 315 -4.94 -38.09 14.42
C LEU A 315 -3.59 -38.61 13.93
N GLN A 316 -3.35 -39.93 14.02
CA GLN A 316 -2.14 -40.57 13.51
C GLN A 316 -2.14 -40.70 11.98
N THR A 317 -3.30 -40.91 11.33
CA THR A 317 -3.37 -40.98 9.85
C THR A 317 -3.23 -39.62 9.17
N ARG A 318 -3.44 -38.51 9.88
CA ARG A 318 -3.16 -37.15 9.37
C ARG A 318 -1.74 -36.67 9.65
N HIS A 319 -0.95 -37.42 10.42
CA HIS A 319 0.42 -37.04 10.77
C HIS A 319 1.39 -37.09 9.57
N ASP A 320 0.99 -37.73 8.46
CA ASP A 320 1.80 -37.85 7.24
C ASP A 320 1.76 -36.63 6.31
N PHE A 321 1.07 -35.53 6.68
CA PHE A 321 0.92 -34.35 5.80
C PHE A 321 1.58 -33.03 6.26
N ASP A 322 2.23 -32.92 7.44
CA ASP A 322 2.70 -31.61 7.95
C ASP A 322 4.01 -31.64 8.79
N GLU A 323 5.01 -32.47 8.46
CA GLU A 323 6.29 -32.48 9.22
C GLU A 323 7.29 -31.35 8.86
N GLU A 324 6.99 -30.50 7.88
CA GLU A 324 7.61 -29.16 7.82
C GLU A 324 6.59 -28.13 8.30
N GLU A 325 6.29 -28.11 9.60
CA GLU A 325 5.63 -26.96 10.24
C GLU A 325 6.41 -25.71 9.79
N GLU A 326 5.85 -24.91 8.87
CA GLU A 326 6.55 -23.76 8.33
C GLU A 326 6.87 -22.81 9.50
N LEU A 327 8.13 -22.80 9.97
CA LEU A 327 8.60 -22.22 11.23
C LEU A 327 8.17 -20.75 11.46
N TRP A 328 7.84 -20.03 10.39
CA TRP A 328 7.35 -18.66 10.43
C TRP A 328 5.92 -18.52 10.96
N VAL A 329 5.08 -19.56 10.90
CA VAL A 329 3.67 -19.49 11.34
C VAL A 329 3.57 -19.09 12.82
N GLY A 330 4.49 -19.58 13.64
CA GLY A 330 4.61 -19.21 15.06
C GLY A 330 5.32 -17.88 15.32
N ARG A 331 5.68 -17.11 14.29
CA ARG A 331 6.37 -15.81 14.37
C ARG A 331 5.52 -14.64 13.89
N SER A 332 4.23 -14.89 13.60
CA SER A 332 3.30 -13.89 13.10
C SER A 332 1.88 -14.11 13.62
N SER A 333 1.10 -13.04 13.67
CA SER A 333 -0.33 -13.07 13.97
C SER A 333 -1.11 -12.13 13.05
N VAL A 334 -2.43 -12.31 13.02
CA VAL A 334 -3.34 -11.28 12.48
C VAL A 334 -3.30 -10.03 13.36
N ASN A 335 -3.74 -8.92 12.78
CA ASN A 335 -3.56 -7.59 13.34
C ASN A 335 -4.53 -7.22 14.47
N SER A 336 -5.51 -8.06 14.83
CA SER A 336 -6.50 -7.69 15.85
C SER A 336 -5.90 -7.72 17.26
N LEU A 337 -6.33 -6.82 18.15
CA LEU A 337 -5.80 -6.74 19.53
C LEU A 337 -5.84 -8.10 20.23
N ARG A 338 -6.93 -8.85 20.09
CA ARG A 338 -7.07 -10.22 20.63
C ARG A 338 -5.96 -11.15 20.14
N ASP A 339 -5.69 -11.16 18.85
CA ASP A 339 -4.69 -12.07 18.27
C ASP A 339 -3.27 -11.62 18.62
N VAL A 340 -3.01 -10.31 18.62
CA VAL A 340 -1.73 -9.70 18.97
C VAL A 340 -1.43 -9.91 20.46
N ALA A 341 -2.40 -9.75 21.34
CA ALA A 341 -2.28 -10.00 22.78
C ALA A 341 -2.08 -11.48 23.09
N LYS A 342 -2.79 -12.37 22.39
CA LYS A 342 -2.56 -13.82 22.50
C LYS A 342 -1.14 -14.18 22.05
N PHE A 343 -0.65 -13.57 20.99
CA PHE A 343 0.67 -13.84 20.42
C PHE A 343 1.82 -13.32 21.30
N HIS A 344 1.79 -12.04 21.69
CA HIS A 344 2.88 -11.39 22.43
C HIS A 344 2.82 -11.60 23.95
N CYS A 345 1.61 -11.70 24.50
CA CYS A 345 1.39 -11.71 25.95
C CYS A 345 0.77 -13.02 26.46
N GLY A 346 0.29 -13.91 25.58
CA GLY A 346 -0.45 -15.12 25.98
C GLY A 346 -1.84 -14.83 26.56
N ILE A 347 -2.38 -13.62 26.36
CA ILE A 347 -3.65 -13.18 26.95
C ILE A 347 -4.80 -13.49 26.00
N ALA A 348 -5.84 -14.18 26.49
CA ALA A 348 -7.08 -14.40 25.75
C ALA A 348 -8.10 -13.31 26.09
N ILE A 349 -8.53 -12.54 25.08
CA ILE A 349 -9.57 -11.51 25.20
C ILE A 349 -10.93 -12.09 24.78
N ASP A 350 -11.95 -11.86 25.58
CA ASP A 350 -13.35 -12.16 25.26
C ASP A 350 -14.00 -10.98 24.50
N LYS A 351 -14.76 -11.29 23.44
CA LYS A 351 -15.38 -10.30 22.54
C LYS A 351 -16.85 -10.02 22.83
N ALA A 352 -17.50 -10.82 23.66
CA ALA A 352 -18.96 -10.77 23.81
C ALA A 352 -19.48 -9.39 24.25
N ARG A 353 -18.76 -8.70 25.15
CA ARG A 353 -19.19 -7.40 25.71
C ARG A 353 -19.12 -6.25 24.70
N ARG A 354 -18.21 -6.32 23.73
CA ARG A 354 -18.09 -5.30 22.67
C ARG A 354 -19.33 -5.24 21.79
N GLU A 355 -19.95 -6.38 21.54
CA GLU A 355 -21.12 -6.47 20.66
C GLU A 355 -22.32 -5.69 21.23
N TRP A 356 -22.38 -5.48 22.55
CA TRP A 356 -23.42 -4.71 23.20
C TRP A 356 -23.50 -3.25 22.74
N PHE A 357 -22.38 -2.60 22.41
CA PHE A 357 -22.39 -1.25 21.84
C PHE A 357 -23.06 -1.16 20.46
N GLY A 358 -23.26 -2.29 19.77
CA GLY A 358 -24.02 -2.36 18.52
C GLY A 358 -25.40 -3.01 18.66
N GLU A 359 -25.74 -3.59 19.81
CA GLU A 359 -27.00 -4.33 20.02
C GLU A 359 -27.95 -3.61 20.97
N LEU A 360 -27.42 -3.02 22.04
CA LEU A 360 -28.19 -2.30 23.05
C LEU A 360 -28.43 -0.86 22.63
N ASP A 361 -29.53 -0.31 23.12
CA ASP A 361 -29.86 1.10 23.02
C ASP A 361 -29.20 1.91 24.16
N ARG A 362 -29.34 3.24 24.10
CA ARG A 362 -28.78 4.17 25.09
C ARG A 362 -29.10 3.77 26.54
N HIS A 363 -30.33 3.34 26.79
CA HIS A 363 -30.78 2.91 28.12
C HIS A 363 -30.09 1.61 28.55
N GLY A 364 -30.01 0.61 27.66
CA GLY A 364 -29.35 -0.67 27.94
C GLY A 364 -27.85 -0.52 28.22
N ILE A 365 -27.16 0.42 27.58
CA ILE A 365 -25.76 0.75 27.88
C ILE A 365 -25.63 1.42 29.25
N ARG A 366 -26.54 2.35 29.58
CA ARG A 366 -26.54 3.07 30.87
C ARG A 366 -26.69 2.13 32.07
N GLU A 367 -27.55 1.11 31.96
CA GLU A 367 -27.74 0.12 33.04
C GLU A 367 -26.49 -0.74 33.31
N ARG A 368 -25.60 -0.86 32.31
CA ARG A 368 -24.42 -1.75 32.35
C ARG A 368 -23.08 -0.99 32.32
N MET A 369 -23.08 0.30 32.66
CA MET A 369 -21.88 1.15 32.55
C MET A 369 -20.68 0.62 33.34
N ASP A 370 -20.87 0.15 34.58
CA ASP A 370 -19.77 -0.39 35.38
C ASP A 370 -19.10 -1.61 34.69
N GLU A 371 -19.91 -2.53 34.15
CA GLU A 371 -19.41 -3.73 33.44
C GLU A 371 -18.68 -3.38 32.14
N LEU A 372 -19.15 -2.34 31.44
CA LEU A 372 -18.59 -1.85 30.18
C LEU A 372 -17.32 -1.03 30.39
N LEU A 373 -17.25 -0.22 31.45
CA LEU A 373 -16.02 0.50 31.83
C LEU A 373 -14.93 -0.47 32.28
N ASP A 374 -15.28 -1.55 33.00
CA ASP A 374 -14.35 -2.63 33.32
C ASP A 374 -13.79 -3.32 32.07
N TYR A 375 -14.63 -3.49 31.04
CA TYR A 375 -14.22 -4.01 29.74
C TYR A 375 -13.26 -3.04 29.03
N CYS A 376 -13.61 -1.75 28.93
CA CYS A 376 -12.75 -0.72 28.31
C CYS A 376 -11.41 -0.63 29.04
N ALA A 377 -11.41 -0.65 30.38
CA ALA A 377 -10.21 -0.65 31.19
C ALA A 377 -9.36 -1.91 31.00
N ALA A 378 -9.98 -3.07 30.75
CA ALA A 378 -9.25 -4.29 30.40
C ALA A 378 -8.58 -4.18 29.02
N ASP A 379 -9.23 -3.59 28.02
CA ASP A 379 -8.64 -3.39 26.69
C ASP A 379 -7.45 -2.40 26.74
N VAL A 380 -7.55 -1.34 27.54
CA VAL A 380 -6.43 -0.42 27.83
C VAL A 380 -5.26 -1.14 28.51
N ASP A 381 -5.50 -1.95 29.55
CA ASP A 381 -4.45 -2.72 30.23
C ASP A 381 -3.76 -3.72 29.29
N VAL A 382 -4.55 -4.42 28.45
CA VAL A 382 -3.99 -5.35 27.47
C VAL A 382 -3.20 -4.61 26.39
N THR A 383 -3.68 -3.47 25.92
CA THR A 383 -2.97 -2.62 24.95
C THR A 383 -1.63 -2.15 25.51
N HIS A 384 -1.57 -1.75 26.79
CA HIS A 384 -0.32 -1.40 27.45
C HIS A 384 0.66 -2.59 27.51
N LYS A 385 0.18 -3.78 27.89
CA LYS A 385 1.01 -5.00 27.94
C LYS A 385 1.56 -5.39 26.57
N VAL A 386 0.77 -5.22 25.51
CA VAL A 386 1.23 -5.40 24.14
C VAL A 386 2.29 -4.35 23.81
N TYR A 387 2.04 -3.08 24.12
CA TYR A 387 2.97 -1.97 23.91
C TYR A 387 4.36 -2.23 24.54
N GLN A 388 4.39 -2.71 25.80
CA GLN A 388 5.62 -3.07 26.50
C GLN A 388 6.47 -4.13 25.76
N LYS A 389 5.84 -4.99 24.95
CA LYS A 389 6.54 -6.01 24.13
C LYS A 389 6.92 -5.49 22.75
N VAL A 390 5.99 -4.84 22.06
CA VAL A 390 6.17 -4.48 20.64
C VAL A 390 7.04 -3.24 20.45
N PHE A 391 7.02 -2.28 21.38
CA PHE A 391 7.77 -1.04 21.21
C PHE A 391 9.30 -1.22 21.26
N PRO A 392 9.87 -1.97 22.23
CA PRO A 392 11.30 -2.29 22.20
C PRO A 392 11.70 -3.06 20.93
N ALA A 393 10.90 -4.05 20.52
CA ALA A 393 11.16 -4.82 19.31
C ALA A 393 11.09 -3.96 18.03
N PHE A 394 10.21 -2.95 18.02
CA PHE A 394 10.14 -1.96 16.96
C PHE A 394 11.43 -1.13 16.88
N LEU A 395 11.97 -0.66 18.01
CA LEU A 395 13.24 0.09 18.01
C LEU A 395 14.43 -0.76 17.55
N GLU A 396 14.43 -2.08 17.83
CA GLU A 396 15.45 -2.99 17.28
C GLU A 396 15.29 -3.25 15.78
N THR A 397 14.05 -3.22 15.30
CA THR A 397 13.73 -3.43 13.88
C THR A 397 13.96 -2.17 13.07
N CYS A 398 13.61 -1.00 13.60
CA CYS A 398 13.75 0.32 13.00
C CYS A 398 14.69 1.19 13.87
N PRO A 399 16.02 0.98 13.81
CA PRO A 399 16.95 1.60 14.74
C PRO A 399 17.18 3.09 14.52
N HIS A 400 16.92 3.61 13.31
CA HIS A 400 17.15 5.01 13.01
C HIS A 400 16.01 5.90 13.55
N PRO A 401 16.32 7.01 14.25
CA PRO A 401 15.32 7.84 14.93
C PRO A 401 14.30 8.47 13.97
N VAL A 402 14.70 8.75 12.72
CA VAL A 402 13.78 9.25 11.66
C VAL A 402 12.53 8.38 11.50
N SER A 403 12.66 7.05 11.61
CA SER A 403 11.52 6.15 11.48
C SER A 403 10.51 6.29 12.62
N PHE A 404 10.96 6.63 13.82
CA PHE A 404 10.08 6.91 14.96
C PHE A 404 9.48 8.31 14.86
N ALA A 405 10.29 9.32 14.56
CA ALA A 405 9.85 10.71 14.42
C ALA A 405 8.75 10.88 13.35
N ALA A 406 8.89 10.24 12.20
CA ALA A 406 7.93 10.35 11.11
C ALA A 406 6.53 9.83 11.49
N LEU A 407 6.44 8.83 12.37
CA LEU A 407 5.16 8.27 12.81
C LEU A 407 4.26 9.32 13.47
N ARG A 408 4.83 10.31 14.15
CA ARG A 408 4.08 11.40 14.78
C ARG A 408 3.28 12.21 13.77
N HIS A 409 3.86 12.49 12.61
CA HIS A 409 3.17 13.26 11.57
C HIS A 409 2.19 12.36 10.81
N LEU A 410 2.59 11.14 10.44
CA LEU A 410 1.74 10.18 9.73
C LEU A 410 0.47 9.79 10.50
N SER A 411 0.50 9.80 11.84
CA SER A 411 -0.68 9.52 12.66
C SER A 411 -1.57 10.75 12.92
N SER A 412 -1.18 11.94 12.46
CA SER A 412 -1.86 13.23 12.73
C SER A 412 -2.38 13.95 11.48
N GLU A 413 -2.52 13.21 10.36
CA GLU A 413 -3.06 13.69 9.08
C GLU A 413 -4.48 14.28 9.22
N ILE A 414 -4.81 15.24 8.35
CA ILE A 414 -6.07 16.02 8.38
C ILE A 414 -6.52 16.40 6.98
N LEU A 415 -7.83 16.29 6.72
CA LEU A 415 -8.44 16.65 5.44
C LEU A 415 -9.55 17.69 5.66
N PRO A 416 -9.33 18.95 5.28
CA PRO A 416 -10.36 19.99 5.36
C PRO A 416 -11.43 19.82 4.27
N VAL A 417 -12.68 20.10 4.63
CA VAL A 417 -13.86 20.06 3.77
C VAL A 417 -14.78 21.26 4.04
N ASP A 418 -15.63 21.62 3.08
CA ASP A 418 -16.69 22.62 3.26
C ASP A 418 -18.07 21.93 3.13
N LYS A 419 -19.16 22.71 3.23
CA LYS A 419 -20.53 22.20 3.01
C LYS A 419 -20.78 21.61 1.62
N SER A 420 -19.86 21.78 0.66
CA SER A 420 -19.97 21.09 -0.63
C SER A 420 -19.76 19.57 -0.51
N TRP A 421 -19.20 19.08 0.60
CA TRP A 421 -19.12 17.65 0.89
C TRP A 421 -20.50 16.99 0.95
N GLU A 422 -21.46 17.57 1.67
CA GLU A 422 -22.84 17.05 1.75
C GLU A 422 -23.54 17.10 0.39
N ALA A 423 -23.34 18.20 -0.35
CA ALA A 423 -23.84 18.33 -1.70
C ALA A 423 -23.24 17.27 -2.63
N TYR A 424 -21.95 16.95 -2.49
CA TYR A 424 -21.30 15.87 -3.22
C TYR A 424 -21.92 14.51 -2.92
N LEU A 425 -22.11 14.16 -1.65
CA LEU A 425 -22.73 12.89 -1.27
C LEU A 425 -24.15 12.78 -1.85
N SER A 426 -24.95 13.83 -1.69
CA SER A 426 -26.32 13.88 -2.21
C SER A 426 -26.36 13.78 -3.73
N ASN A 427 -25.51 14.52 -4.44
CA ASN A 427 -25.46 14.53 -5.90
C ASN A 427 -24.96 13.20 -6.48
N ALA A 428 -23.92 12.60 -5.87
CA ALA A 428 -23.39 11.31 -6.30
C ALA A 428 -24.43 10.20 -6.11
N GLU A 429 -25.12 10.18 -4.96
CA GLU A 429 -26.15 9.20 -4.67
C GLU A 429 -27.39 9.39 -5.56
N ALA A 430 -27.85 10.63 -5.75
CA ALA A 430 -28.96 10.94 -6.65
C ALA A 430 -28.63 10.58 -8.11
N THR A 431 -27.39 10.84 -8.56
CA THR A 431 -26.95 10.46 -9.91
C THR A 431 -26.87 8.95 -10.06
N TYR A 432 -26.39 8.24 -9.05
CA TYR A 432 -26.38 6.77 -9.03
C TYR A 432 -27.80 6.20 -9.16
N HIS A 433 -28.74 6.66 -8.32
CA HIS A 433 -30.13 6.22 -8.38
C HIS A 433 -30.77 6.55 -9.73
N LYS A 434 -30.60 7.78 -10.22
CA LYS A 434 -31.13 8.18 -11.54
C LYS A 434 -30.66 7.25 -12.67
N LEU A 435 -29.38 6.88 -12.68
CA LEU A 435 -28.83 5.99 -13.70
C LEU A 435 -29.26 4.53 -13.48
N SER A 436 -29.29 4.07 -12.22
CA SER A 436 -29.69 2.71 -11.87
C SER A 436 -31.16 2.47 -12.16
N ASP A 437 -32.03 3.32 -11.63
CA ASP A 437 -33.49 3.20 -11.74
C ASP A 437 -33.94 3.28 -13.19
N GLY A 438 -33.32 4.14 -14.01
CA GLY A 438 -33.63 4.25 -15.44
C GLY A 438 -33.26 2.99 -16.24
N VAL A 439 -32.19 2.29 -15.86
CA VAL A 439 -31.84 1.00 -16.49
C VAL A 439 -32.74 -0.11 -15.96
N GLU A 440 -33.04 -0.11 -14.66
CA GLU A 440 -33.97 -1.07 -14.08
C GLU A 440 -35.34 -0.97 -14.73
N GLU A 441 -35.95 0.22 -14.79
CA GLU A 441 -37.26 0.46 -15.40
C GLU A 441 -37.34 -0.11 -16.82
N ARG A 442 -36.34 0.17 -17.68
CA ARG A 442 -36.31 -0.39 -19.04
C ARG A 442 -36.13 -1.90 -19.08
N LEU A 443 -35.36 -2.48 -18.16
CA LEU A 443 -35.29 -3.93 -18.01
C LEU A 443 -36.64 -4.51 -17.57
N LYS A 444 -37.39 -3.80 -16.72
CA LYS A 444 -38.76 -4.18 -16.34
C LYS A 444 -39.68 -4.16 -17.57
N ASP A 445 -39.63 -3.11 -18.38
CA ASP A 445 -40.40 -3.02 -19.64
C ASP A 445 -40.07 -4.18 -20.59
N LEU A 446 -38.79 -4.54 -20.73
CA LEU A 446 -38.37 -5.67 -21.56
C LEU A 446 -38.86 -7.01 -21.00
N ALA A 447 -38.85 -7.17 -19.67
CA ALA A 447 -39.40 -8.36 -19.02
C ALA A 447 -40.92 -8.45 -19.21
N GLU A 448 -41.64 -7.33 -19.12
CA GLU A 448 -43.08 -7.28 -19.37
C GLU A 448 -43.41 -7.60 -20.83
N LYS A 449 -42.68 -7.03 -21.79
CA LYS A 449 -42.82 -7.37 -23.22
C LYS A 449 -42.50 -8.84 -23.52
N ALA A 450 -41.47 -9.38 -22.89
CA ALA A 450 -41.17 -10.81 -23.00
C ALA A 450 -42.33 -11.64 -22.45
N LEU A 451 -42.98 -11.22 -21.36
CA LEU A 451 -44.12 -11.92 -20.78
C LEU A 451 -45.37 -11.91 -21.68
N GLU A 452 -45.54 -10.93 -22.57
CA GLU A 452 -46.68 -10.86 -23.51
C GLU A 452 -46.78 -12.09 -24.42
N VAL A 453 -45.67 -12.77 -24.71
CA VAL A 453 -45.67 -13.98 -25.55
C VAL A 453 -45.92 -15.28 -24.77
N LYS A 454 -46.24 -15.22 -23.47
CA LYS A 454 -46.41 -16.41 -22.61
C LYS A 454 -47.46 -17.41 -23.15
N ASP A 455 -48.50 -16.92 -23.80
CA ASP A 455 -49.62 -17.72 -24.32
C ASP A 455 -49.36 -18.23 -25.76
N HIS A 456 -48.17 -17.94 -26.31
CA HIS A 456 -47.74 -18.25 -27.67
C HIS A 456 -46.46 -19.11 -27.71
N PRO A 457 -46.55 -20.43 -27.46
CA PRO A 457 -45.40 -21.35 -27.45
C PRO A 457 -44.54 -21.31 -28.70
N GLU A 458 -45.15 -21.09 -29.85
CA GLU A 458 -44.48 -20.96 -31.15
C GLU A 458 -43.55 -19.75 -31.23
N LYS A 459 -43.82 -18.67 -30.48
CA LYS A 459 -43.01 -17.44 -30.52
C LYS A 459 -41.78 -17.54 -29.65
N TYR A 460 -41.93 -18.01 -28.40
CA TYR A 460 -40.79 -18.10 -27.50
C TYR A 460 -39.89 -19.32 -27.76
N SER A 461 -40.40 -20.39 -28.37
CA SER A 461 -39.59 -21.58 -28.68
C SER A 461 -38.71 -21.39 -29.93
N ASN A 462 -39.10 -20.49 -30.85
CA ASN A 462 -38.32 -20.18 -32.05
C ASN A 462 -37.33 -19.02 -31.86
N ASP A 463 -37.47 -18.24 -30.79
CA ASP A 463 -36.58 -17.13 -30.47
C ASP A 463 -35.34 -17.64 -29.71
N PRO A 464 -34.11 -17.47 -30.24
CA PRO A 464 -32.88 -18.00 -29.64
C PRO A 464 -32.61 -17.55 -28.20
N TRP A 465 -33.15 -16.40 -27.79
CA TRP A 465 -33.00 -15.85 -26.45
C TRP A 465 -34.16 -16.30 -25.55
N LEU A 466 -35.41 -16.13 -25.98
CA LEU A 466 -36.57 -16.44 -25.13
C LEU A 466 -36.70 -17.94 -24.83
N GLN A 467 -36.25 -18.83 -25.72
CA GLN A 467 -36.25 -20.28 -25.47
C GLN A 467 -35.40 -20.69 -24.26
N GLN A 468 -34.45 -19.84 -23.84
CA GLN A 468 -33.59 -20.10 -22.69
C GLN A 468 -34.27 -19.80 -21.34
N LEU A 469 -35.44 -19.14 -21.35
CA LEU A 469 -36.19 -18.82 -20.13
C LEU A 469 -37.04 -20.01 -19.66
N ASP A 470 -37.18 -20.18 -18.34
CA ASP A 470 -37.99 -21.26 -17.75
C ASP A 470 -39.50 -20.90 -17.80
N TRP A 471 -40.14 -21.25 -18.92
CA TRP A 471 -41.58 -21.01 -19.17
C TRP A 471 -42.52 -21.96 -18.40
N THR A 472 -42.01 -22.86 -17.56
CA THR A 472 -42.83 -23.84 -16.83
C THR A 472 -43.64 -23.19 -15.69
N GLY A 473 -44.62 -23.94 -15.14
CA GLY A 473 -45.32 -23.54 -13.92
C GLY A 473 -46.41 -22.49 -14.09
N GLN A 474 -46.99 -22.35 -15.28
CA GLN A 474 -48.07 -21.39 -15.59
C GLN A 474 -49.44 -21.80 -15.01
N GLU A 475 -49.60 -23.06 -14.56
CA GLU A 475 -50.87 -23.55 -14.03
C GLU A 475 -51.24 -22.91 -12.67
N ILE A 476 -52.48 -22.43 -12.56
CA ILE A 476 -53.04 -21.90 -11.31
C ILE A 476 -53.52 -23.07 -10.46
N LYS A 477 -53.01 -23.19 -9.23
CA LYS A 477 -53.45 -24.25 -8.31
C LYS A 477 -54.78 -23.85 -7.65
N TYR A 478 -55.78 -24.71 -7.75
CA TYR A 478 -57.08 -24.53 -7.10
C TYR A 478 -57.25 -25.51 -5.94
N VAL A 479 -57.91 -25.06 -4.87
CA VAL A 479 -58.32 -25.88 -3.73
C VAL A 479 -59.82 -26.20 -3.87
N LYS A 480 -60.18 -27.46 -3.63
CA LYS A 480 -61.58 -27.88 -3.60
C LYS A 480 -62.32 -27.15 -2.46
N SER A 481 -63.45 -26.54 -2.77
CA SER A 481 -64.36 -25.98 -1.76
C SER A 481 -64.83 -27.08 -0.80
N LYS A 482 -64.92 -26.77 0.50
CA LYS A 482 -65.44 -27.70 1.52
C LYS A 482 -66.96 -27.95 1.43
N LYS A 483 -67.69 -27.24 0.56
CA LYS A 483 -69.15 -27.42 0.34
C LYS A 483 -69.44 -27.96 -1.07
N LYS A 484 -70.33 -28.96 -1.15
CA LYS A 484 -70.72 -29.64 -2.39
C LYS A 484 -71.58 -28.69 -3.25
N GLY A 485 -70.99 -28.12 -4.31
CA GLY A 485 -71.67 -27.22 -5.25
C GLY A 485 -70.98 -25.86 -5.50
N ASP A 486 -69.93 -25.52 -4.75
CA ASP A 486 -69.19 -24.25 -4.92
C ASP A 486 -68.03 -24.39 -5.91
N GLN A 487 -67.76 -23.35 -6.71
CA GLN A 487 -66.63 -23.31 -7.63
C GLN A 487 -65.27 -23.41 -6.87
N PRO A 488 -64.27 -24.09 -7.44
CA PRO A 488 -62.95 -24.24 -6.83
C PRO A 488 -62.29 -22.88 -6.56
N ARG A 489 -61.76 -22.69 -5.34
CA ARG A 489 -61.13 -21.42 -4.90
C ARG A 489 -59.62 -21.48 -5.15
N MET A 490 -59.01 -20.41 -5.63
CA MET A 490 -57.55 -20.37 -5.81
C MET A 490 -56.83 -20.64 -4.47
N ALA A 491 -55.77 -21.45 -4.49
CA ALA A 491 -54.99 -21.68 -3.26
C ALA A 491 -54.40 -20.35 -2.75
N ALA A 492 -54.61 -20.06 -1.47
CA ALA A 492 -54.15 -18.83 -0.83
C ALA A 492 -52.61 -18.74 -0.85
N ARG A 493 -52.06 -17.51 -0.93
CA ARG A 493 -50.62 -17.20 -0.89
C ARG A 493 -49.78 -17.76 -2.07
N GLN A 494 -50.41 -18.07 -3.21
CA GLN A 494 -49.66 -18.35 -4.43
C GLN A 494 -48.94 -17.11 -4.94
N LYS A 495 -47.63 -17.23 -5.17
CA LYS A 495 -46.77 -16.18 -5.72
C LYS A 495 -47.03 -16.05 -7.23
N LYS A 496 -47.55 -14.90 -7.68
CA LYS A 496 -47.86 -14.57 -9.08
C LYS A 496 -48.52 -15.74 -9.84
N PRO A 497 -49.76 -16.15 -9.47
CA PRO A 497 -50.45 -17.27 -10.11
C PRO A 497 -50.64 -17.02 -11.61
N GLY A 498 -50.52 -18.05 -12.45
CA GLY A 498 -50.67 -17.91 -13.90
C GLY A 498 -49.42 -17.43 -14.65
N MET A 499 -48.31 -17.19 -13.95
CA MET A 499 -47.06 -16.67 -14.54
C MET A 499 -45.99 -17.77 -14.68
N PRO A 500 -45.11 -17.68 -15.68
CA PRO A 500 -43.99 -18.61 -15.85
C PRO A 500 -42.98 -18.50 -14.71
N LYS A 501 -42.22 -19.57 -14.48
CA LYS A 501 -41.27 -19.70 -13.36
C LYS A 501 -40.18 -18.64 -13.40
N TRP A 502 -39.60 -18.34 -14.57
CA TRP A 502 -38.57 -17.30 -14.70
C TRP A 502 -39.07 -15.93 -14.20
N TYR A 503 -40.35 -15.59 -14.46
CA TYR A 503 -40.95 -14.32 -14.06
C TYR A 503 -41.30 -14.32 -12.57
N LYS A 504 -41.80 -15.45 -12.05
CA LYS A 504 -42.05 -15.64 -10.60
C LYS A 504 -40.78 -15.46 -9.79
N ASP A 505 -39.65 -15.94 -10.28
CA ASP A 505 -38.37 -15.90 -9.57
C ASP A 505 -37.81 -14.47 -9.44
N LEU A 506 -38.32 -13.50 -10.21
CA LEU A 506 -37.96 -12.09 -10.09
C LEU A 506 -38.61 -11.37 -8.90
N PHE A 507 -39.48 -12.02 -8.15
CA PHE A 507 -40.11 -11.44 -6.96
C PHE A 507 -39.67 -12.22 -5.73
N ALA A 508 -39.40 -11.59 -4.58
CA ALA A 508 -39.12 -12.36 -3.36
C ALA A 508 -40.42 -12.95 -2.76
N LYS A 509 -41.45 -12.11 -2.63
CA LYS A 509 -42.82 -12.45 -2.23
C LYS A 509 -43.80 -11.91 -3.30
N ASN A 510 -45.08 -12.27 -3.21
CA ASN A 510 -46.09 -11.83 -4.19
C ASN A 510 -46.20 -10.29 -4.31
N ASP A 511 -46.00 -9.60 -3.18
CA ASP A 511 -46.15 -8.15 -3.04
C ASP A 511 -44.79 -7.42 -2.98
N SER A 512 -43.69 -8.14 -3.19
CA SER A 512 -42.36 -7.53 -3.27
C SER A 512 -42.16 -6.82 -4.61
N PRO A 513 -41.29 -5.79 -4.68
CA PRO A 513 -40.89 -5.21 -5.96
C PRO A 513 -40.14 -6.25 -6.82
N MET A 514 -40.17 -6.06 -8.14
CA MET A 514 -39.44 -6.90 -9.08
C MET A 514 -37.94 -6.65 -8.96
N THR A 515 -37.17 -7.67 -8.57
CA THR A 515 -35.72 -7.64 -8.43
C THR A 515 -35.05 -8.01 -9.75
N LEU A 516 -34.96 -7.06 -10.67
CA LEU A 516 -34.30 -7.21 -11.96
C LEU A 516 -33.22 -6.14 -12.14
N THR A 517 -31.97 -6.58 -12.25
CA THR A 517 -30.80 -5.71 -12.40
C THR A 517 -29.92 -6.21 -13.53
N VAL A 518 -28.92 -5.43 -13.94
CA VAL A 518 -27.89 -5.85 -14.90
C VAL A 518 -27.04 -7.05 -14.44
N ARG A 519 -27.11 -7.42 -13.15
CA ARG A 519 -26.41 -8.59 -12.60
C ARG A 519 -27.28 -9.85 -12.60
N THR A 520 -28.58 -9.70 -12.82
CA THR A 520 -29.51 -10.83 -12.88
C THR A 520 -29.22 -11.68 -14.12
N ARG A 521 -29.18 -13.02 -13.98
CA ARG A 521 -28.84 -13.94 -15.08
C ARG A 521 -29.73 -13.80 -16.31
N ILE A 522 -30.98 -13.36 -16.17
CA ILE A 522 -31.87 -13.19 -17.34
C ILE A 522 -31.63 -11.87 -18.08
N ALA A 523 -30.89 -10.90 -17.52
CA ALA A 523 -30.71 -9.59 -18.13
C ALA A 523 -30.01 -9.64 -19.51
N PRO A 524 -28.95 -10.45 -19.73
CA PRO A 524 -28.37 -10.66 -21.06
C PRO A 524 -29.35 -11.22 -22.10
N ILE A 525 -30.33 -12.03 -21.66
CA ILE A 525 -31.36 -12.62 -22.51
C ILE A 525 -32.39 -11.56 -22.90
N LEU A 526 -32.90 -10.81 -21.92
CA LEU A 526 -33.86 -9.72 -22.16
C LEU A 526 -33.27 -8.62 -23.03
N LEU A 527 -31.98 -8.35 -22.89
CA LEU A 527 -31.23 -7.43 -23.74
C LEU A 527 -30.81 -8.04 -25.08
N ARG A 528 -31.12 -9.31 -25.35
CA ARG A 528 -30.74 -10.02 -26.59
C ARG A 528 -29.28 -9.79 -26.98
N LEU A 529 -28.37 -10.08 -26.05
CA LEU A 529 -26.94 -9.91 -26.31
C LEU A 529 -26.45 -10.94 -27.33
N SER A 530 -25.52 -10.51 -28.18
CA SER A 530 -24.86 -11.33 -29.18
C SER A 530 -23.35 -11.07 -29.21
N TRP A 531 -22.56 -12.09 -29.57
CA TRP A 531 -21.13 -11.99 -29.82
C TRP A 531 -20.87 -12.19 -31.31
N ASP A 532 -20.36 -11.18 -31.98
CA ASP A 532 -20.06 -11.18 -33.43
C ASP A 532 -21.30 -11.56 -34.28
N GLY A 533 -22.48 -11.09 -33.84
CA GLY A 533 -23.77 -11.41 -34.47
C GLY A 533 -24.43 -12.71 -33.99
N HIS A 534 -23.72 -13.55 -33.22
CA HIS A 534 -24.23 -14.83 -32.72
C HIS A 534 -24.88 -14.70 -31.33
N PRO A 535 -26.03 -15.35 -31.04
CA PRO A 535 -26.72 -15.20 -29.77
C PRO A 535 -25.88 -15.74 -28.60
N LEU A 536 -25.93 -15.04 -27.46
CA LEU A 536 -25.37 -15.53 -26.21
C LEU A 536 -26.26 -16.62 -25.60
N VAL A 537 -25.62 -17.67 -25.09
CA VAL A 537 -26.26 -18.83 -24.48
C VAL A 537 -25.67 -19.10 -23.10
N TRP A 538 -26.51 -19.40 -22.12
CA TRP A 538 -26.05 -19.79 -20.78
C TRP A 538 -25.81 -21.29 -20.67
N SER A 539 -24.63 -21.67 -20.19
CA SER A 539 -24.27 -23.01 -19.74
C SER A 539 -24.00 -22.99 -18.22
N ASP A 540 -24.57 -23.93 -17.48
CA ASP A 540 -24.35 -24.07 -16.03
C ASP A 540 -22.90 -24.49 -15.72
N LYS A 541 -22.27 -25.24 -16.63
CA LYS A 541 -20.85 -25.61 -16.54
C LYS A 541 -19.91 -24.47 -16.96
N HIS A 542 -20.12 -23.90 -18.15
CA HIS A 542 -19.14 -22.98 -18.79
C HIS A 542 -19.48 -21.50 -18.67
N GLY A 543 -20.63 -21.14 -18.09
CA GLY A 543 -21.14 -19.78 -18.02
C GLY A 543 -21.70 -19.31 -19.36
N TRP A 544 -21.60 -18.01 -19.65
CA TRP A 544 -22.01 -17.46 -20.95
C TRP A 544 -21.07 -17.91 -22.07
N THR A 545 -21.66 -18.49 -23.10
CA THR A 545 -21.05 -18.87 -24.39
C THR A 545 -21.80 -18.18 -25.53
N PHE A 546 -21.28 -18.30 -26.76
CA PHE A 546 -21.99 -17.88 -27.96
C PHE A 546 -22.09 -19.04 -28.96
N GLN A 547 -23.22 -19.10 -29.67
CA GLN A 547 -23.59 -20.21 -30.54
C GLN A 547 -23.16 -19.94 -31.98
N VAL A 548 -22.22 -20.72 -32.51
CA VAL A 548 -21.62 -20.52 -33.83
C VAL A 548 -22.03 -21.67 -34.77
N PRO A 549 -22.54 -21.40 -35.98
CA PRO A 549 -22.78 -22.44 -36.98
C PRO A 549 -21.48 -23.15 -37.38
N LEU A 550 -21.54 -24.46 -37.67
CA LEU A 550 -20.35 -25.26 -38.01
C LEU A 550 -19.52 -24.68 -39.17
N GLU A 551 -20.14 -23.98 -40.12
CA GLU A 551 -19.48 -23.33 -41.26
C GLU A 551 -18.52 -22.20 -40.88
N SER A 552 -18.66 -21.63 -39.68
CA SER A 552 -17.86 -20.49 -39.20
C SER A 552 -16.77 -20.87 -38.19
N ILE A 553 -16.53 -22.17 -37.95
CA ILE A 553 -15.55 -22.68 -36.98
C ILE A 553 -14.13 -22.20 -37.28
N ASP A 554 -13.70 -22.26 -38.55
CA ASP A 554 -12.33 -21.92 -38.98
C ASP A 554 -11.93 -20.50 -38.55
N LYS A 555 -12.89 -19.57 -38.56
CA LYS A 555 -12.67 -18.18 -38.11
C LYS A 555 -12.27 -18.12 -36.64
N TYR A 556 -12.97 -18.84 -35.77
CA TYR A 556 -12.73 -18.78 -34.32
C TYR A 556 -11.57 -19.66 -33.87
N GLU A 557 -11.31 -20.77 -34.58
CA GLU A 557 -10.10 -21.57 -34.37
C GLU A 557 -8.83 -20.78 -34.73
N SER A 558 -8.83 -20.03 -35.83
CA SER A 558 -7.70 -19.17 -36.22
C SER A 558 -7.42 -18.04 -35.23
N GLN A 559 -8.44 -17.58 -34.50
CA GLN A 559 -8.34 -16.59 -33.42
C GLN A 559 -7.98 -17.20 -32.06
N ALA A 560 -7.69 -18.51 -32.01
CA ALA A 560 -7.37 -19.26 -30.80
C ALA A 560 -8.45 -19.17 -29.70
N MET A 561 -9.72 -19.04 -30.08
CA MET A 561 -10.85 -19.03 -29.14
C MET A 561 -11.12 -20.44 -28.61
N ARG A 562 -11.45 -20.56 -27.32
CA ARG A 562 -11.66 -21.87 -26.69
C ARG A 562 -13.10 -22.35 -26.91
N GLN A 563 -13.23 -23.45 -27.64
CA GLN A 563 -14.50 -24.18 -27.76
C GLN A 563 -14.91 -24.76 -26.40
N ALA A 564 -16.19 -24.63 -26.07
CA ALA A 564 -16.82 -25.21 -24.89
C ALA A 564 -17.32 -26.62 -25.21
N ASP A 565 -16.93 -27.58 -24.39
CA ASP A 565 -17.42 -28.96 -24.50
C ASP A 565 -18.77 -29.10 -23.78
N MET A 566 -19.84 -29.26 -24.56
CA MET A 566 -21.22 -29.39 -24.07
C MET A 566 -21.63 -30.83 -23.75
N SER A 567 -20.74 -31.82 -23.93
CA SER A 567 -21.07 -33.25 -23.75
C SER A 567 -21.47 -33.64 -22.32
N GLU A 568 -21.02 -32.88 -21.32
CA GLU A 568 -21.30 -33.08 -19.90
C GLU A 568 -22.34 -32.08 -19.35
N GLU A 569 -23.08 -31.38 -20.21
CA GLU A 569 -24.02 -30.36 -19.74
C GLU A 569 -25.38 -30.95 -19.30
N GLU A 570 -25.98 -30.36 -18.26
CA GLU A 570 -27.29 -30.77 -17.71
C GLU A 570 -28.45 -30.42 -18.66
N ASN A 571 -28.32 -29.33 -19.42
CA ASN A 571 -29.30 -28.92 -20.42
C ASN A 571 -29.18 -29.79 -21.69
N LEU A 572 -30.15 -30.68 -21.87
CA LEU A 572 -30.20 -31.63 -22.98
C LEU A 572 -30.23 -30.96 -24.37
N ASN A 573 -30.81 -29.76 -24.48
CA ASN A 573 -30.86 -29.04 -25.76
C ASN A 573 -29.46 -28.60 -26.20
N LEU A 574 -28.60 -28.18 -25.26
CA LEU A 574 -27.22 -27.81 -25.57
C LEU A 574 -26.33 -29.02 -25.78
N ARG A 575 -26.61 -30.12 -25.06
CA ARG A 575 -25.85 -31.37 -25.14
C ARG A 575 -26.05 -32.11 -26.47
N HIS A 576 -27.25 -32.00 -27.05
CA HIS A 576 -27.65 -32.70 -28.28
C HIS A 576 -27.71 -31.79 -29.52
N ASP A 577 -27.26 -30.53 -29.42
CA ASP A 577 -27.14 -29.64 -30.57
C ASP A 577 -25.99 -30.11 -31.48
N MET A 578 -26.34 -30.59 -32.67
CA MET A 578 -25.39 -31.08 -33.67
C MET A 578 -25.10 -30.05 -34.77
N ASP A 579 -25.84 -28.94 -34.79
CA ASP A 579 -25.79 -27.93 -35.86
C ASP A 579 -24.84 -26.77 -35.51
N HIS A 580 -24.44 -26.66 -34.24
CA HIS A 580 -23.65 -25.54 -33.74
C HIS A 580 -22.47 -25.98 -32.87
N ALA A 581 -21.42 -25.17 -32.90
CA ALA A 581 -20.32 -25.19 -31.96
C ALA A 581 -20.44 -24.02 -30.97
N TYR A 582 -20.08 -24.27 -29.70
CA TYR A 582 -20.16 -23.26 -28.65
C TYR A 582 -18.76 -22.80 -28.26
N TYR A 583 -18.58 -21.48 -28.11
CA TYR A 583 -17.30 -20.90 -27.70
C TYR A 583 -17.44 -20.09 -26.41
N LYS A 584 -16.40 -20.14 -25.58
CA LYS A 584 -16.34 -19.38 -24.33
C LYS A 584 -16.01 -17.92 -24.60
N LEU A 585 -16.65 -17.01 -23.86
CA LEU A 585 -16.28 -15.61 -23.88
C LEU A 585 -14.87 -15.42 -23.27
N PRO A 586 -14.05 -14.50 -23.80
CA PRO A 586 -12.75 -14.18 -23.21
C PRO A 586 -12.89 -13.73 -21.75
N HIS A 587 -11.99 -14.16 -20.86
CA HIS A 587 -12.03 -13.81 -19.45
C HIS A 587 -10.66 -13.35 -18.93
N LYS A 588 -10.65 -12.35 -18.05
CA LYS A 588 -9.41 -11.76 -17.49
C LYS A 588 -8.52 -12.77 -16.77
N ASP A 589 -9.12 -13.75 -16.11
CA ASP A 589 -8.41 -14.77 -15.31
C ASP A 589 -7.93 -15.96 -16.17
N GLY A 590 -8.07 -15.86 -17.49
CA GLY A 590 -7.59 -16.83 -18.46
C GLY A 590 -8.70 -17.60 -19.19
N PRO A 591 -8.33 -18.45 -20.17
CA PRO A 591 -9.29 -19.13 -21.07
C PRO A 591 -10.13 -20.21 -20.38
N LEU A 592 -9.68 -20.73 -19.23
CA LEU A 592 -10.41 -21.74 -18.46
C LEU A 592 -11.48 -21.11 -17.56
N ALA A 593 -11.36 -19.83 -17.20
CA ALA A 593 -12.37 -19.16 -16.40
C ALA A 593 -13.70 -19.02 -17.18
N ARG A 594 -14.82 -19.02 -16.47
CA ARG A 594 -16.15 -18.86 -17.06
C ARG A 594 -16.63 -17.42 -16.96
N CYS A 595 -17.30 -16.93 -17.99
CA CYS A 595 -17.99 -15.64 -17.94
C CYS A 595 -19.32 -15.80 -17.20
N ALA A 596 -19.44 -15.24 -15.99
CA ALA A 596 -20.70 -15.26 -15.25
C ALA A 596 -21.62 -14.07 -15.59
N ASN A 597 -21.04 -12.93 -15.98
CA ASN A 597 -21.78 -11.72 -16.33
C ASN A 597 -21.13 -11.00 -17.54
N PRO A 598 -21.76 -11.01 -18.73
CA PRO A 598 -21.24 -10.38 -19.93
C PRO A 598 -21.45 -8.85 -19.91
N LEU A 599 -22.24 -8.34 -18.95
CA LEU A 599 -22.43 -6.91 -18.69
C LEU A 599 -21.41 -6.37 -17.66
N ALA A 600 -20.37 -7.13 -17.32
CA ALA A 600 -19.31 -6.69 -16.44
C ALA A 600 -18.36 -5.69 -17.14
N LYS A 601 -17.71 -4.83 -16.36
CA LYS A 601 -16.76 -3.80 -16.84
C LYS A 601 -15.71 -4.32 -17.83
N GLY A 602 -15.24 -5.56 -17.67
CA GLY A 602 -14.24 -6.16 -18.55
C GLY A 602 -14.70 -6.30 -20.01
N TYR A 603 -16.01 -6.27 -20.26
CA TYR A 603 -16.59 -6.48 -21.59
C TYR A 603 -16.93 -5.21 -22.35
N LEU A 604 -16.80 -4.03 -21.72
CA LEU A 604 -17.12 -2.74 -22.35
C LEU A 604 -16.30 -2.50 -23.65
N ALA A 605 -15.02 -2.87 -23.65
CA ALA A 605 -14.15 -2.73 -24.81
C ALA A 605 -14.59 -3.61 -26.00
N PHE A 606 -15.18 -4.78 -25.73
CA PHE A 606 -15.75 -5.62 -26.78
C PHE A 606 -17.06 -5.04 -27.32
N PHE A 607 -17.81 -4.34 -26.46
CA PHE A 607 -19.03 -3.65 -26.86
C PHE A 607 -18.74 -2.44 -27.77
N GLU A 608 -17.74 -1.63 -27.43
CA GLU A 608 -17.29 -0.49 -28.26
C GLU A 608 -16.74 -0.93 -29.62
N LYS A 609 -16.07 -2.08 -29.68
CA LYS A 609 -15.58 -2.70 -30.93
C LYS A 609 -16.70 -3.32 -31.77
N GLY A 610 -17.92 -3.42 -31.24
CA GLY A 610 -19.05 -4.10 -31.89
C GLY A 610 -18.95 -5.64 -31.86
N THR A 611 -17.95 -6.21 -31.18
CA THR A 611 -17.82 -7.67 -31.01
C THR A 611 -18.86 -8.21 -30.04
N LEU A 612 -19.19 -7.48 -28.97
CA LEU A 612 -20.36 -7.75 -28.13
C LEU A 612 -21.43 -6.72 -28.51
N SER A 613 -22.61 -7.17 -28.91
CA SER A 613 -23.70 -6.30 -29.34
C SER A 613 -25.02 -6.71 -28.71
N SER A 614 -26.04 -5.91 -28.94
CA SER A 614 -27.42 -6.13 -28.50
C SER A 614 -28.36 -5.62 -29.58
N GLU A 615 -29.52 -6.24 -29.70
CA GLU A 615 -30.61 -5.70 -30.54
C GLU A 615 -31.09 -4.34 -30.02
N PHE A 616 -31.05 -4.12 -28.71
CA PHE A 616 -31.50 -2.88 -28.09
C PHE A 616 -30.32 -1.95 -27.79
N ALA A 617 -30.44 -0.68 -28.17
CA ALA A 617 -29.48 0.36 -27.80
C ALA A 617 -29.28 0.47 -26.27
N TYR A 618 -30.28 0.03 -25.49
CA TYR A 618 -30.29 0.03 -24.03
C TYR A 618 -29.19 -0.84 -23.40
N ALA A 619 -28.71 -1.89 -24.06
CA ALA A 619 -27.63 -2.70 -23.50
C ALA A 619 -26.32 -1.91 -23.37
N LYS A 620 -26.08 -0.99 -24.33
CA LYS A 620 -24.95 -0.06 -24.27
C LYS A 620 -25.07 0.84 -23.05
N GLU A 621 -26.23 1.46 -22.88
CA GLU A 621 -26.51 2.35 -21.74
C GLU A 621 -26.42 1.61 -20.40
N ALA A 622 -26.89 0.36 -20.33
CA ALA A 622 -26.77 -0.49 -19.14
C ALA A 622 -25.31 -0.84 -18.80
N LEU A 623 -24.50 -1.14 -19.81
CA LEU A 623 -23.05 -1.37 -19.67
C LEU A 623 -22.31 -0.10 -19.25
N GLU A 624 -22.60 1.03 -19.89
CA GLU A 624 -22.04 2.34 -19.58
C GLU A 624 -22.43 2.78 -18.17
N MET A 625 -23.68 2.58 -17.76
CA MET A 625 -24.15 2.82 -16.39
C MET A 625 -23.37 1.95 -15.40
N ASN A 626 -23.30 0.63 -15.63
CA ASN A 626 -22.60 -0.27 -14.71
C ASN A 626 -21.11 0.09 -14.62
N ALA A 627 -20.47 0.46 -15.73
CA ALA A 627 -19.09 0.93 -15.76
C ALA A 627 -18.91 2.27 -15.03
N SER A 628 -19.86 3.19 -15.17
CA SER A 628 -19.84 4.53 -14.56
C SER A 628 -20.09 4.49 -13.06
N CYS A 629 -21.02 3.63 -12.62
CA CYS A 629 -21.41 3.45 -11.22
C CYS A 629 -20.52 2.44 -10.48
N SER A 630 -19.74 1.61 -11.18
CA SER A 630 -18.87 0.59 -10.57
C SER A 630 -17.99 1.13 -9.44
N TYR A 631 -17.45 2.34 -9.61
CA TYR A 631 -16.63 2.98 -8.59
C TYR A 631 -17.48 3.32 -7.36
N TRP A 632 -18.56 4.09 -7.55
CA TRP A 632 -19.48 4.47 -6.47
C TRP A 632 -19.98 3.26 -5.70
N ILE A 633 -20.52 2.22 -6.36
CA ILE A 633 -21.00 0.99 -5.69
C ILE A 633 -19.94 0.37 -4.77
N SER A 634 -18.67 0.39 -5.19
CA SER A 634 -17.58 -0.23 -4.42
C SER A 634 -17.03 0.65 -3.29
N ALA A 635 -17.26 1.96 -3.35
CA ALA A 635 -16.66 2.96 -2.46
C ALA A 635 -17.70 3.68 -1.57
N ARG A 636 -18.97 3.67 -1.95
CA ARG A 636 -20.09 4.38 -1.33
C ARG A 636 -20.12 4.20 0.17
N ASP A 637 -20.16 2.97 0.66
CA ASP A 637 -20.28 2.72 2.10
C ASP A 637 -19.10 3.31 2.89
N ARG A 638 -17.89 3.26 2.33
CA ARG A 638 -16.66 3.81 2.95
C ARG A 638 -16.62 5.34 2.91
N ILE A 639 -17.17 5.95 1.86
CA ILE A 639 -17.26 7.42 1.70
C ILE A 639 -18.35 7.99 2.61
N MET A 640 -19.52 7.34 2.64
CA MET A 640 -20.68 7.74 3.45
C MET A 640 -20.41 7.58 4.96
N SER A 641 -19.55 6.64 5.35
CA SER A 641 -19.19 6.42 6.75
C SER A 641 -18.07 7.34 7.27
N GLN A 642 -17.60 8.32 6.48
CA GLN A 642 -16.58 9.26 6.95
C GLN A 642 -17.17 10.18 8.02
N LEU A 643 -16.49 10.30 9.16
CA LEU A 643 -16.87 11.24 10.21
C LEU A 643 -16.39 12.64 9.84
N VAL A 644 -17.33 13.50 9.47
CA VAL A 644 -17.10 14.92 9.22
C VAL A 644 -17.55 15.71 10.43
N ILE A 645 -16.71 16.62 10.91
CA ILE A 645 -17.05 17.51 12.02
C ILE A 645 -16.87 18.94 11.55
N TYR A 646 -17.93 19.74 11.67
CA TYR A 646 -17.87 21.17 11.35
C TYR A 646 -17.57 22.03 12.59
N GLU A 647 -17.01 23.21 12.37
CA GLU A 647 -16.70 24.14 13.46
C GLU A 647 -17.96 24.64 14.19
N SER A 648 -19.10 24.73 13.49
CA SER A 648 -20.39 25.03 14.12
C SER A 648 -20.85 23.95 15.10
N ASP A 649 -20.58 22.68 14.79
CA ASP A 649 -21.05 21.51 15.53
C ASP A 649 -20.41 21.45 16.92
N ILE A 650 -19.15 21.87 17.00
CA ILE A 650 -18.35 21.91 18.22
C ILE A 650 -18.37 23.29 18.91
N GLY A 651 -19.27 24.20 18.49
CA GLY A 651 -19.47 25.51 19.09
C GLY A 651 -18.30 26.49 18.92
N ARG A 652 -17.39 26.25 17.97
CA ARG A 652 -16.26 27.15 17.68
C ARG A 652 -16.61 28.29 16.72
N ALA A 653 -17.64 28.10 15.90
CA ALA A 653 -18.19 29.11 15.01
C ALA A 653 -19.69 29.33 15.29
N PRO A 654 -20.21 30.57 15.14
CA PRO A 654 -21.64 30.81 15.26
C PRO A 654 -22.41 30.06 14.14
N PRO A 655 -23.59 29.47 14.43
CA PRO A 655 -24.35 28.63 13.50
C PRO A 655 -24.90 29.36 12.24
N SER A 656 -24.55 30.62 12.03
CA SER A 656 -25.12 31.49 10.99
C SER A 656 -24.20 31.76 9.78
N GLN A 657 -23.00 31.17 9.66
CA GLN A 657 -22.21 31.24 8.42
C GLN A 657 -22.52 30.07 7.48
N GLY A 658 -23.76 30.00 6.98
CA GLY A 658 -24.28 28.87 6.19
C GLY A 658 -23.59 28.55 4.85
N GLN A 659 -22.51 29.24 4.47
CA GLN A 659 -21.70 28.91 3.28
C GLN A 659 -20.20 28.73 3.58
N ASN A 660 -19.69 29.21 4.71
CA ASN A 660 -18.26 29.19 5.05
C ASN A 660 -17.94 28.33 6.28
N ASP A 661 -18.90 27.52 6.74
CA ASP A 661 -18.68 26.61 7.86
C ASP A 661 -17.68 25.52 7.46
N GLN A 662 -16.49 25.59 8.07
CA GLN A 662 -15.36 24.73 7.79
C GLN A 662 -15.53 23.40 8.51
N GLY A 663 -15.36 22.30 7.78
CA GLY A 663 -15.34 20.95 8.32
C GLY A 663 -13.99 20.28 8.18
N PHE A 664 -13.79 19.22 8.95
CA PHE A 664 -12.60 18.39 8.87
C PHE A 664 -12.94 16.92 8.94
N ILE A 665 -12.18 16.13 8.17
CA ILE A 665 -12.14 14.68 8.23
C ILE A 665 -10.75 14.29 8.75
N LEU A 666 -10.73 13.37 9.71
CA LEU A 666 -9.48 12.78 10.21
C LEU A 666 -9.35 11.37 9.63
N PRO A 667 -8.47 11.15 8.64
CA PRO A 667 -8.26 9.83 8.07
C PRO A 667 -7.77 8.84 9.14
N GLN A 668 -8.35 7.64 9.17
CA GLN A 668 -7.97 6.58 10.10
C GLN A 668 -6.74 5.81 9.58
N VAL A 669 -5.64 6.54 9.37
CA VAL A 669 -4.41 5.99 8.82
C VAL A 669 -3.75 5.07 9.85
N ILE A 670 -3.32 3.90 9.37
CA ILE A 670 -2.42 3.00 10.09
C ILE A 670 -1.02 3.26 9.53
N PRO A 671 -0.14 4.03 10.21
CA PRO A 671 1.12 4.50 9.63
C PRO A 671 2.02 3.39 9.08
N MET A 672 2.05 2.22 9.74
CA MET A 672 2.76 1.03 9.25
C MET A 672 1.79 -0.17 9.13
N GLY A 673 0.82 -0.08 8.23
CA GLY A 673 -0.22 -1.12 8.07
C GLY A 673 0.17 -2.33 7.22
N THR A 674 1.34 -2.30 6.58
CA THR A 674 1.85 -3.40 5.73
C THR A 674 3.25 -3.85 6.16
N ILE A 675 3.68 -5.05 5.77
CA ILE A 675 5.04 -5.56 6.05
C ILE A 675 6.15 -4.68 5.43
N THR A 676 5.83 -3.88 4.42
CA THR A 676 6.74 -2.91 3.80
C THR A 676 6.76 -1.58 4.55
N ARG A 677 6.04 -1.50 5.68
CA ARG A 677 5.82 -0.31 6.52
C ARG A 677 5.03 0.81 5.84
N ARG A 678 4.37 0.54 4.70
CA ARG A 678 3.47 1.53 4.10
C ARG A 678 2.23 1.73 4.94
N ALA A 679 1.76 2.98 4.95
CA ALA A 679 0.50 3.36 5.51
C ALA A 679 -0.68 2.64 4.84
N VAL A 680 -1.73 2.36 5.60
CA VAL A 680 -2.98 1.77 5.10
C VAL A 680 -4.15 2.57 5.62
N GLU A 681 -5.06 2.91 4.72
CA GLU A 681 -6.39 3.45 5.01
C GLU A 681 -7.33 3.04 3.85
N ASN A 682 -8.60 2.79 4.16
CA ASN A 682 -9.50 2.09 3.23
C ASN A 682 -10.15 3.01 2.18
N THR A 683 -10.11 4.32 2.35
CA THR A 683 -10.89 5.31 1.57
C THR A 683 -9.98 6.23 0.77
N TRP A 684 -9.18 7.05 1.45
CA TRP A 684 -8.31 8.09 0.94
C TRP A 684 -7.06 7.53 0.28
N LEU A 685 -6.43 6.50 0.88
CA LEU A 685 -5.25 5.84 0.31
C LEU A 685 -5.61 4.90 -0.87
N THR A 686 -6.91 4.73 -1.16
CA THR A 686 -7.41 4.00 -2.34
C THR A 686 -8.24 4.87 -3.28
N ALA A 687 -8.32 6.18 -2.99
CA ALA A 687 -9.13 7.11 -3.74
C ALA A 687 -8.62 7.23 -5.18
N SER A 688 -9.54 7.07 -6.14
CA SER A 688 -9.20 7.23 -7.55
C SER A 688 -9.25 8.69 -7.96
N ASN A 689 -8.49 9.06 -9.00
CA ASN A 689 -8.62 10.37 -9.62
C ASN A 689 -9.98 10.52 -10.34
N ALA A 690 -10.41 11.76 -10.50
CA ALA A 690 -11.63 12.11 -11.22
C ALA A 690 -11.60 11.56 -12.66
N LYS A 691 -12.70 10.93 -13.06
CA LYS A 691 -12.89 10.41 -14.43
C LYS A 691 -14.24 10.86 -14.96
N LYS A 692 -14.23 11.42 -16.17
CA LYS A 692 -15.40 11.96 -16.87
C LYS A 692 -16.57 10.98 -17.00
N ASN A 693 -16.28 9.68 -16.96
CA ASN A 693 -17.24 8.60 -17.07
C ASN A 693 -17.50 7.86 -15.75
N ARG A 694 -17.19 8.40 -14.57
CA ARG A 694 -17.41 7.71 -13.29
C ARG A 694 -18.07 8.59 -12.24
N VAL A 695 -19.19 8.11 -11.72
CA VAL A 695 -19.95 8.75 -10.64
C VAL A 695 -19.11 8.72 -9.35
N GLY A 696 -19.02 9.86 -8.67
CA GLY A 696 -18.31 10.04 -7.40
C GLY A 696 -16.79 9.93 -7.47
N SER A 697 -16.20 9.85 -8.67
CA SER A 697 -14.73 9.71 -8.80
C SER A 697 -13.96 10.99 -8.47
N GLU A 698 -14.65 12.11 -8.34
CA GLU A 698 -14.15 13.43 -7.93
C GLU A 698 -13.84 13.55 -6.43
N LEU A 699 -13.98 12.48 -5.64
CA LEU A 699 -13.79 12.45 -4.18
C LEU A 699 -12.62 13.29 -3.67
N LYS A 700 -11.41 13.13 -4.25
CA LYS A 700 -10.22 13.89 -3.82
C LYS A 700 -10.46 15.40 -3.89
N SER A 701 -11.07 15.89 -4.97
CA SER A 701 -11.29 17.32 -5.20
C SER A 701 -12.33 17.97 -4.28
N MET A 702 -13.08 17.16 -3.53
CA MET A 702 -13.99 17.66 -2.49
C MET A 702 -13.25 18.03 -1.21
N ILE A 703 -12.00 17.58 -1.05
CA ILE A 703 -11.09 18.09 -0.02
C ILE A 703 -10.57 19.45 -0.49
N LYS A 704 -10.89 20.48 0.29
CA LYS A 704 -10.65 21.88 -0.06
C LYS A 704 -9.91 22.56 1.07
N ALA A 705 -8.87 23.31 0.71
CA ALA A 705 -8.15 24.12 1.66
C ALA A 705 -9.09 25.22 2.22
N PRO A 706 -9.05 25.50 3.53
CA PRO A 706 -9.79 26.61 4.11
C PRO A 706 -9.36 27.95 3.50
N PRO A 707 -10.19 29.01 3.61
CA PRO A 707 -9.79 30.34 3.18
C PRO A 707 -8.46 30.80 3.80
N GLY A 708 -7.53 31.26 2.97
CA GLY A 708 -6.18 31.67 3.40
C GLY A 708 -5.15 30.54 3.45
N TYR A 709 -5.53 29.33 3.06
CA TYR A 709 -4.65 28.17 2.94
C TYR A 709 -4.69 27.57 1.53
N SER A 710 -3.60 26.89 1.20
CA SER A 710 -3.42 26.12 -0.02
C SER A 710 -2.76 24.78 0.30
N PHE A 711 -3.05 23.76 -0.50
CA PHE A 711 -2.27 22.53 -0.51
C PHE A 711 -0.99 22.75 -1.28
N VAL A 712 0.15 22.42 -0.66
CA VAL A 712 1.47 22.39 -1.30
C VAL A 712 2.00 20.97 -1.23
N GLY A 713 2.43 20.41 -2.35
CA GLY A 713 3.05 19.10 -2.33
C GLY A 713 3.52 18.63 -3.67
N ALA A 714 4.03 17.41 -3.74
CA ALA A 714 4.55 16.84 -4.98
C ALA A 714 4.40 15.32 -5.02
N ASP A 715 4.45 14.78 -6.24
CA ASP A 715 4.62 13.35 -6.51
C ASP A 715 6.12 13.05 -6.70
N VAL A 716 6.64 12.01 -6.03
CA VAL A 716 8.05 11.63 -6.19
C VAL A 716 8.21 10.77 -7.44
N ASP A 717 8.56 11.40 -8.56
CA ASP A 717 8.72 10.73 -9.84
C ASP A 717 9.63 9.49 -9.77
N SER A 718 9.06 8.36 -10.19
CA SER A 718 9.77 7.09 -10.35
C SER A 718 10.58 6.68 -9.10
N GLN A 719 10.12 7.03 -7.89
CA GLN A 719 10.83 6.82 -6.63
C GLN A 719 11.43 5.41 -6.51
N GLU A 720 10.58 4.38 -6.61
CA GLU A 720 10.99 2.98 -6.46
C GLU A 720 11.92 2.50 -7.58
N LEU A 721 11.69 2.99 -8.81
CA LEU A 721 12.51 2.63 -9.97
C LEU A 721 13.91 3.24 -9.85
N TRP A 722 14.00 4.49 -9.39
CA TRP A 722 15.28 5.15 -9.12
C TRP A 722 16.03 4.48 -7.96
N ILE A 723 15.34 4.10 -6.87
CA ILE A 723 15.97 3.33 -5.78
C ILE A 723 16.52 2.00 -6.31
N ALA A 724 15.74 1.29 -7.13
CA ALA A 724 16.17 0.03 -7.73
C ALA A 724 17.37 0.22 -8.68
N SER A 725 17.39 1.32 -9.45
CA SER A 725 18.52 1.62 -10.33
C SER A 725 19.78 1.99 -9.57
N LEU A 726 19.64 2.76 -8.48
CA LEU A 726 20.73 3.17 -7.60
C LEU A 726 21.40 1.96 -6.94
N VAL A 727 20.63 0.93 -6.55
CA VAL A 727 21.17 -0.34 -6.05
C VAL A 727 22.06 -1.04 -7.08
N GLY A 728 21.72 -0.94 -8.37
CA GLY A 728 22.56 -1.44 -9.46
C GLY A 728 23.83 -0.60 -9.66
N ASP A 729 23.67 0.72 -9.72
CA ASP A 729 24.74 1.71 -9.90
C ASP A 729 25.80 1.66 -8.79
N ALA A 730 25.40 1.26 -7.57
CA ALA A 730 26.31 1.02 -6.45
C ALA A 730 27.44 0.01 -6.78
N SER A 731 27.24 -0.87 -7.77
CA SER A 731 28.28 -1.81 -8.24
C SER A 731 29.42 -1.11 -8.98
N PHE A 732 29.11 0.00 -9.65
CA PHE A 732 30.08 0.82 -10.40
C PHE A 732 30.54 2.05 -9.62
N LYS A 733 29.86 2.39 -8.51
CA LYS A 733 30.08 3.61 -7.70
C LYS A 733 29.92 4.91 -8.49
N ILE A 734 29.10 4.89 -9.53
CA ILE A 734 28.79 6.03 -10.39
C ILE A 734 27.31 5.96 -10.79
N HIS A 735 26.62 7.10 -10.76
CA HIS A 735 25.24 7.19 -11.22
C HIS A 735 25.12 6.92 -12.71
N GLY A 736 24.14 6.11 -13.11
CA GLY A 736 23.93 5.72 -14.51
C GLY A 736 24.93 4.69 -15.02
N GLY A 737 25.79 4.12 -14.17
CA GLY A 737 26.77 3.11 -14.59
C GLY A 737 26.12 1.81 -15.09
N ASN A 738 24.93 1.48 -14.57
CA ASN A 738 24.13 0.36 -15.02
C ASN A 738 23.11 0.79 -16.10
N ALA A 739 22.76 -0.11 -17.03
CA ALA A 739 21.85 0.21 -18.13
C ALA A 739 20.48 0.73 -17.65
N ILE A 740 19.87 0.12 -16.63
CA ILE A 740 18.61 0.63 -16.07
C ILE A 740 18.76 2.01 -15.41
N GLY A 741 19.91 2.30 -14.77
CA GLY A 741 20.21 3.61 -14.18
C GLY A 741 20.30 4.67 -15.25
N PHE A 742 21.06 4.40 -16.30
CA PHE A 742 21.17 5.30 -17.45
C PHE A 742 19.81 5.53 -18.12
N MET A 743 19.03 4.48 -18.35
CA MET A 743 17.69 4.59 -18.94
C MET A 743 16.69 5.33 -18.04
N THR A 744 16.90 5.35 -16.72
CA THR A 744 16.03 6.06 -15.76
C THR A 744 16.41 7.53 -15.65
N LEU A 745 17.70 7.86 -15.73
CA LEU A 745 18.21 9.23 -15.57
C LEU A 745 18.26 10.02 -16.89
N GLU A 746 18.64 9.38 -18.00
CA GLU A 746 18.90 10.00 -19.32
C GLU A 746 18.01 9.42 -20.45
N GLY A 747 17.11 8.49 -20.11
CA GLY A 747 16.22 7.85 -21.08
C GLY A 747 15.18 8.83 -21.63
N SER A 748 15.02 8.88 -22.95
CA SER A 748 14.05 9.74 -23.62
C SER A 748 12.97 8.93 -24.32
N LYS A 749 11.72 9.38 -24.17
CA LYS A 749 10.57 8.86 -24.93
C LYS A 749 10.74 9.06 -26.43
N ALA A 750 11.28 10.21 -26.85
CA ALA A 750 11.45 10.54 -28.27
C ALA A 750 12.50 9.65 -28.94
N ALA A 751 13.60 9.37 -28.23
CA ALA A 751 14.66 8.49 -28.71
C ALA A 751 14.32 6.99 -28.53
N GLY A 752 13.22 6.67 -27.83
CA GLY A 752 12.83 5.30 -27.48
C GLY A 752 13.83 4.61 -26.55
N THR A 753 14.70 5.38 -25.88
CA THR A 753 15.74 4.88 -24.96
C THR A 753 15.22 4.71 -23.53
N ASP A 754 14.02 5.23 -23.22
CA ASP A 754 13.39 5.00 -21.91
C ASP A 754 12.94 3.55 -21.72
N LEU A 755 12.92 3.12 -20.45
CA LEU A 755 12.60 1.75 -20.04
C LEU A 755 11.28 1.24 -20.64
N HIS A 756 10.24 2.07 -20.64
CA HIS A 756 8.92 1.66 -21.09
C HIS A 756 8.85 1.52 -22.62
N SER A 757 9.49 2.41 -23.36
CA SER A 757 9.54 2.31 -24.83
C SER A 757 10.35 1.10 -25.30
N ARG A 758 11.46 0.77 -24.62
CA ARG A 758 12.24 -0.45 -24.93
C ARG A 758 11.42 -1.71 -24.69
N THR A 759 10.73 -1.82 -23.56
CA THR A 759 9.85 -2.96 -23.27
C THR A 759 8.66 -3.05 -24.24
N ALA A 760 8.05 -1.91 -24.58
CA ALA A 760 6.98 -1.84 -25.56
C ALA A 760 7.42 -2.37 -26.93
N LYS A 761 8.63 -2.00 -27.37
CA LYS A 761 9.23 -2.48 -28.63
C LYS A 761 9.46 -3.99 -28.65
N ILE A 762 9.94 -4.57 -27.55
CA ILE A 762 10.19 -6.03 -27.43
C ILE A 762 8.87 -6.81 -27.42
N LEU A 763 7.87 -6.33 -26.68
CA LEU A 763 6.58 -7.00 -26.51
C LEU A 763 5.58 -6.74 -27.66
N GLY A 764 5.82 -5.72 -28.49
CA GLY A 764 4.88 -5.29 -29.52
C GLY A 764 3.59 -4.69 -28.96
N ILE A 765 3.66 -4.02 -27.80
CA ILE A 765 2.51 -3.40 -27.11
C ILE A 765 2.66 -1.89 -26.99
N THR A 766 1.62 -1.19 -26.54
CA THR A 766 1.71 0.25 -26.31
C THR A 766 2.62 0.57 -25.11
N ARG A 767 3.18 1.78 -25.07
CA ARG A 767 4.02 2.24 -23.95
C ARG A 767 3.26 2.23 -22.60
N ASN A 768 1.97 2.55 -22.60
CA ASN A 768 1.17 2.57 -21.36
C ASN A 768 0.96 1.15 -20.81
N ASP A 769 0.71 0.18 -21.69
CA ASP A 769 0.63 -1.24 -21.30
C ASP A 769 1.98 -1.76 -20.82
N ALA A 770 3.07 -1.36 -21.50
CA ALA A 770 4.45 -1.67 -21.07
C ALA A 770 4.81 -1.03 -19.72
N LYS A 771 4.23 0.12 -19.36
CA LYS A 771 4.38 0.70 -18.02
C LYS A 771 3.80 -0.25 -16.96
N VAL A 772 2.54 -0.65 -17.11
CA VAL A 772 1.88 -1.62 -16.21
C VAL A 772 2.69 -2.92 -16.12
N PHE A 773 3.18 -3.40 -17.26
CA PHE A 773 3.99 -4.60 -17.35
C PHE A 773 5.33 -4.49 -16.60
N ASN A 774 6.06 -3.38 -16.79
CA ASN A 774 7.38 -3.18 -16.18
C ASN A 774 7.35 -3.12 -14.67
N TYR A 775 6.36 -2.44 -14.09
CA TYR A 775 6.19 -2.46 -12.64
C TYR A 775 5.98 -3.89 -12.14
N GLY A 776 5.03 -4.64 -12.71
CA GLY A 776 4.83 -6.05 -12.32
C GLY A 776 6.10 -6.91 -12.44
N ARG A 777 6.89 -6.70 -13.50
CA ARG A 777 8.12 -7.46 -13.80
C ARG A 777 9.27 -7.16 -12.83
N ILE A 778 9.52 -5.89 -12.52
CA ILE A 778 10.60 -5.47 -11.60
C ILE A 778 10.35 -6.04 -10.20
N TYR A 779 9.09 -6.13 -9.79
CA TYR A 779 8.67 -6.75 -8.53
C TYR A 779 8.65 -8.29 -8.56
N GLY A 780 9.50 -8.91 -9.37
CA GLY A 780 9.73 -10.34 -9.34
C GLY A 780 8.60 -11.19 -9.92
N ALA A 781 7.68 -10.62 -10.72
CA ALA A 781 6.75 -11.46 -11.48
C ALA A 781 7.52 -12.42 -12.41
N GLY A 782 7.07 -13.67 -12.46
CA GLY A 782 7.66 -14.72 -13.28
C GLY A 782 7.07 -14.78 -14.70
N LEU A 783 7.65 -15.65 -15.53
CA LEU A 783 7.27 -15.80 -16.94
C LEU A 783 5.78 -16.11 -17.14
N LYS A 784 5.17 -16.93 -16.28
CA LYS A 784 3.73 -17.25 -16.37
C LYS A 784 2.85 -16.01 -16.25
N PHE A 785 3.14 -15.14 -15.28
CA PHE A 785 2.38 -13.89 -15.09
C PHE A 785 2.56 -12.96 -16.30
N ALA A 786 3.79 -12.81 -16.78
CA ALA A 786 4.11 -12.03 -17.97
C ALA A 786 3.36 -12.52 -19.22
N SER A 787 3.32 -13.84 -19.47
CA SER A 787 2.58 -14.42 -20.58
C SER A 787 1.07 -14.18 -20.47
N THR A 788 0.51 -14.34 -19.26
CA THR A 788 -0.92 -14.05 -19.01
C THR A 788 -1.24 -12.57 -19.26
N LEU A 789 -0.42 -11.66 -18.74
CA LEU A 789 -0.61 -10.23 -18.90
C LEU A 789 -0.47 -9.79 -20.36
N LEU A 790 0.50 -10.36 -21.09
CA LEU A 790 0.67 -10.08 -22.52
C LEU A 790 -0.56 -10.49 -23.34
N ARG A 791 -1.16 -11.65 -23.02
CA ARG A 791 -2.41 -12.11 -23.65
C ARG A 791 -3.62 -11.25 -23.30
N GLN A 792 -3.62 -10.58 -22.14
CA GLN A 792 -4.67 -9.63 -21.80
C GLN A 792 -4.59 -8.36 -22.68
N PHE A 793 -3.38 -7.88 -22.97
CA PHE A 793 -3.18 -6.73 -23.85
C PHE A 793 -3.34 -7.08 -25.33
N ASN A 794 -2.96 -8.30 -25.71
CA ASN A 794 -3.10 -8.80 -27.07
C ASN A 794 -3.77 -10.19 -27.08
N PRO A 795 -5.11 -10.28 -27.13
CA PRO A 795 -5.83 -11.55 -27.08
C PRO A 795 -5.56 -12.51 -28.25
N THR A 796 -5.05 -12.02 -29.38
CA THR A 796 -4.81 -12.85 -30.58
C THR A 796 -3.51 -13.64 -30.49
N ILE A 797 -2.64 -13.36 -29.51
CA ILE A 797 -1.38 -14.10 -29.34
C ILE A 797 -1.63 -15.48 -28.72
N THR A 798 -1.04 -16.50 -29.32
CA THR A 798 -1.13 -17.88 -28.81
C THR A 798 -0.33 -18.02 -27.50
N GLU A 799 -0.66 -19.01 -26.67
CA GLU A 799 0.07 -19.27 -25.42
C GLU A 799 1.57 -19.58 -25.63
N PRO A 800 1.97 -20.40 -26.62
CA PRO A 800 3.38 -20.63 -26.94
C PRO A 800 4.10 -19.35 -27.37
N ASP A 801 3.49 -18.53 -28.22
CA ASP A 801 4.10 -17.29 -28.70
C ASP A 801 4.20 -16.24 -27.60
N ALA A 802 3.21 -16.17 -26.71
CA ALA A 802 3.25 -15.32 -25.53
C ALA A 802 4.41 -15.73 -24.60
N ALA A 803 4.58 -17.03 -24.36
CA ALA A 803 5.68 -17.55 -23.55
C ALA A 803 7.05 -17.29 -24.17
N LYS A 804 7.17 -17.41 -25.50
CA LYS A 804 8.39 -17.11 -26.25
C LYS A 804 8.74 -15.61 -26.20
N THR A 805 7.75 -14.74 -26.39
CA THR A 805 7.93 -13.28 -26.35
C THR A 805 8.29 -12.81 -24.94
N ALA A 806 7.58 -13.30 -23.92
CA ALA A 806 7.91 -13.05 -22.52
C ALA A 806 9.31 -13.58 -22.17
N GLY A 807 9.68 -14.78 -22.62
CA GLY A 807 11.01 -15.35 -22.43
C GLY A 807 12.12 -14.51 -23.06
N THR A 808 11.88 -13.96 -24.25
CA THR A 808 12.80 -13.04 -24.92
C THR A 808 13.01 -11.78 -24.08
N LEU A 809 11.93 -11.19 -23.57
CA LEU A 809 12.02 -10.03 -22.69
C LEU A 809 12.83 -10.31 -21.42
N TYR A 810 12.58 -11.42 -20.71
CA TYR A 810 13.36 -11.76 -19.51
C TYR A 810 14.83 -12.02 -19.84
N LYS A 811 15.13 -12.61 -21.00
CA LYS A 811 16.51 -12.83 -21.45
C LYS A 811 17.24 -11.52 -21.77
N GLU A 812 16.59 -10.55 -22.39
CA GLU A 812 17.19 -9.24 -22.69
C GLU A 812 17.33 -8.35 -21.44
N THR A 813 16.38 -8.46 -20.50
CA THR A 813 16.36 -7.62 -19.30
C THR A 813 17.11 -8.24 -18.13
N LYS A 814 16.64 -9.37 -17.57
CA LYS A 814 17.32 -10.05 -16.47
C LYS A 814 18.63 -10.71 -16.90
N GLY A 815 18.69 -11.20 -18.14
CA GLY A 815 19.86 -11.91 -18.65
C GLY A 815 19.77 -13.43 -18.45
N GLN A 816 20.92 -14.08 -18.50
CA GLN A 816 21.07 -15.53 -18.32
C GLN A 816 21.49 -15.86 -16.89
N ARG A 817 20.80 -16.82 -16.26
CA ARG A 817 21.18 -17.32 -14.94
C ARG A 817 22.32 -18.33 -15.04
N THR A 818 23.42 -18.07 -14.34
CA THR A 818 24.66 -18.85 -14.41
C THR A 818 25.11 -19.27 -13.02
N ASN A 819 25.57 -20.51 -12.84
CA ASN A 819 26.12 -21.00 -11.58
C ASN A 819 27.61 -21.33 -11.73
N ARG A 820 28.48 -20.48 -11.15
CA ARG A 820 29.95 -20.64 -11.17
C ARG A 820 30.54 -20.22 -9.83
N LYS A 821 30.69 -21.18 -8.91
CA LYS A 821 31.29 -21.00 -7.57
C LYS A 821 32.65 -20.30 -7.53
N VAL A 822 33.41 -20.34 -8.63
CA VAL A 822 34.71 -19.66 -8.75
C VAL A 822 34.56 -18.13 -8.79
N LEU A 823 33.44 -17.63 -9.33
CA LEU A 823 33.16 -16.20 -9.47
C LEU A 823 32.21 -15.68 -8.39
N HIS A 824 31.29 -16.53 -7.96
CA HIS A 824 30.31 -16.20 -6.92
C HIS A 824 29.76 -17.48 -6.31
N ASP A 825 29.57 -17.51 -5.00
CA ASP A 825 29.10 -18.71 -4.28
C ASP A 825 27.74 -19.21 -4.76
N ARG A 826 26.95 -18.33 -5.39
CA ARG A 826 25.57 -18.56 -5.80
C ARG A 826 25.37 -18.34 -7.29
N ALA A 827 24.24 -18.81 -7.79
CA ALA A 827 23.83 -18.52 -9.15
C ALA A 827 23.52 -17.02 -9.30
N PHE A 828 23.98 -16.41 -10.38
CA PHE A 828 23.82 -15.00 -10.67
C PHE A 828 23.36 -14.77 -12.12
N TRP A 829 22.78 -13.61 -12.37
CA TRP A 829 22.31 -13.14 -13.66
C TRP A 829 23.41 -12.41 -14.41
N ARG A 830 23.50 -12.59 -15.73
CA ARG A 830 24.45 -11.89 -16.59
C ARG A 830 23.93 -11.54 -17.97
N GLY A 831 24.46 -10.48 -18.57
CA GLY A 831 24.24 -10.10 -19.96
C GLY A 831 22.91 -9.42 -20.27
N GLY A 832 22.09 -9.11 -19.26
CA GLY A 832 20.86 -8.35 -19.41
C GLY A 832 20.99 -6.92 -18.85
N THR A 833 20.10 -6.03 -19.27
CA THR A 833 20.08 -4.62 -18.83
C THR A 833 19.86 -4.41 -17.32
N GLU A 834 19.36 -5.43 -16.63
CA GLU A 834 18.98 -5.38 -15.22
C GLU A 834 19.69 -6.43 -14.37
N SER A 835 20.65 -7.17 -14.94
CA SER A 835 21.36 -8.25 -14.27
C SER A 835 21.97 -7.81 -12.93
N PHE A 836 22.63 -6.63 -12.91
CA PHE A 836 23.22 -6.06 -11.71
C PHE A 836 22.20 -5.80 -10.58
N VAL A 837 21.03 -5.24 -10.94
CA VAL A 837 19.97 -4.96 -9.96
C VAL A 837 19.42 -6.26 -9.39
N PHE A 838 19.09 -7.24 -10.22
CA PHE A 838 18.56 -8.52 -9.72
C PHE A 838 19.56 -9.29 -8.86
N ASN A 839 20.84 -9.29 -9.22
CA ASN A 839 21.87 -9.92 -8.39
C ASN A 839 21.94 -9.27 -7.01
N LYS A 840 21.99 -7.94 -6.95
CA LYS A 840 22.02 -7.23 -5.66
C LYS A 840 20.74 -7.42 -4.86
N LEU A 841 19.57 -7.38 -5.49
CA LEU A 841 18.29 -7.62 -4.82
C LEU A 841 18.15 -9.06 -4.31
N GLU A 842 18.66 -10.05 -5.06
CA GLU A 842 18.74 -11.44 -4.59
C GLU A 842 19.71 -11.57 -3.40
N ASP A 843 20.87 -10.91 -3.45
CA ASP A 843 21.82 -10.87 -2.32
C ASP A 843 21.19 -10.29 -1.06
N PHE A 844 20.46 -9.16 -1.21
CA PHE A 844 19.66 -8.55 -0.14
C PHE A 844 18.62 -9.52 0.42
N ALA A 845 17.84 -10.14 -0.48
CA ALA A 845 16.78 -11.04 -0.11
C ALA A 845 17.31 -12.35 0.49
N GLU A 846 18.59 -12.69 0.33
CA GLU A 846 19.18 -13.89 0.94
C GLU A 846 19.89 -13.63 2.27
N GLN A 847 20.02 -12.37 2.70
CA GLN A 847 20.51 -12.04 4.05
C GLN A 847 19.67 -12.72 5.13
N GLU A 848 20.27 -12.96 6.29
CA GLU A 848 19.58 -13.54 7.43
C GLU A 848 18.48 -12.60 7.94
N LYS A 849 18.86 -11.35 8.24
CA LYS A 849 17.98 -10.22 8.59
C LYS A 849 18.16 -9.09 7.57
N PRO A 850 17.44 -9.14 6.42
CA PRO A 850 17.43 -8.05 5.45
C PRO A 850 17.11 -6.72 6.09
N ARG A 851 17.85 -5.69 5.70
CA ARG A 851 17.67 -4.31 6.14
C ARG A 851 17.60 -3.36 4.95
N THR A 852 16.83 -2.29 5.07
CA THR A 852 16.85 -1.21 4.09
C THR A 852 18.23 -0.55 4.06
N PRO A 853 18.71 -0.12 2.88
CA PRO A 853 20.05 0.42 2.70
C PRO A 853 20.28 1.75 3.43
N VAL A 854 19.22 2.54 3.64
CA VAL A 854 19.34 3.93 4.12
C VAL A 854 19.08 4.08 5.61
N LEU A 855 17.90 3.71 6.12
CA LEU A 855 17.60 3.83 7.55
C LEU A 855 17.88 2.53 8.33
N GLY A 856 18.24 1.44 7.65
CA GLY A 856 18.56 0.17 8.29
C GLY A 856 17.35 -0.55 8.88
N ALA A 857 16.13 -0.24 8.41
CA ALA A 857 14.90 -0.87 8.86
C ALA A 857 14.87 -2.35 8.45
N GLY A 858 14.63 -3.24 9.41
CA GLY A 858 14.62 -4.69 9.23
C GLY A 858 13.29 -5.24 8.71
N ILE A 859 13.35 -6.38 8.05
CA ILE A 859 12.14 -7.14 7.67
C ILE A 859 11.49 -7.79 8.91
N THR A 860 10.18 -7.99 8.87
CA THR A 860 9.41 -8.76 9.87
C THR A 860 10.04 -10.12 10.16
N GLU A 861 9.96 -10.58 11.40
CA GLU A 861 10.48 -11.88 11.84
C GLU A 861 9.95 -13.03 10.97
N ALA A 862 8.68 -12.97 10.58
CA ALA A 862 8.02 -13.99 9.77
C ALA A 862 8.65 -14.20 8.37
N LEU A 863 9.51 -13.29 7.91
CA LEU A 863 10.22 -13.36 6.63
C LEU A 863 11.74 -13.38 6.78
N MET A 864 12.26 -13.58 8.01
CA MET A 864 13.68 -13.83 8.23
C MET A 864 14.08 -15.19 7.66
N ARG A 865 15.31 -15.28 7.15
CA ARG A 865 15.78 -16.47 6.42
C ARG A 865 15.70 -17.75 7.24
N ARG A 866 15.89 -17.65 8.56
CA ARG A 866 15.89 -18.76 9.52
C ARG A 866 14.52 -19.42 9.73
N TYR A 867 13.42 -18.72 9.42
CA TYR A 867 12.06 -19.21 9.64
C TYR A 867 11.33 -19.61 8.35
N ILE A 868 11.97 -19.45 7.19
CA ILE A 868 11.39 -19.78 5.89
C ILE A 868 12.21 -20.86 5.18
N SER A 869 11.54 -21.69 4.39
CA SER A 869 12.20 -22.71 3.56
C SER A 869 13.17 -22.08 2.55
N LYS A 870 14.14 -22.86 2.06
CA LYS A 870 15.17 -22.36 1.15
C LYS A 870 14.55 -21.87 -0.16
N GLY A 871 14.70 -20.58 -0.45
CA GLY A 871 14.08 -19.93 -1.62
C GLY A 871 12.60 -19.56 -1.42
N GLY A 872 12.01 -19.89 -0.27
CA GLY A 872 10.65 -19.50 0.10
C GLY A 872 10.50 -17.97 0.12
N PHE A 873 9.39 -17.47 -0.42
CA PHE A 873 9.02 -16.05 -0.41
C PHE A 873 10.07 -15.08 -1.00
N MET A 874 11.01 -15.54 -1.83
CA MET A 874 12.08 -14.70 -2.42
C MET A 874 11.54 -13.44 -3.10
N THR A 875 10.50 -13.60 -3.92
CA THR A 875 9.83 -12.48 -4.60
C THR A 875 9.25 -11.46 -3.63
N SER A 876 8.65 -11.90 -2.51
CA SER A 876 8.14 -11.00 -1.47
C SER A 876 9.27 -10.23 -0.78
N ARG A 877 10.42 -10.87 -0.53
CA ARG A 877 11.59 -10.24 0.13
C ARG A 877 12.29 -9.22 -0.76
N ILE A 878 12.40 -9.51 -2.06
CA ILE A 878 12.91 -8.57 -3.08
C ILE A 878 12.01 -7.34 -3.15
N ASN A 879 10.69 -7.54 -3.24
CA ASN A 879 9.73 -6.43 -3.29
C ASN A 879 9.76 -5.61 -2.01
N TRP A 880 9.93 -6.27 -0.87
CA TRP A 880 10.06 -5.61 0.41
C TRP A 880 11.26 -4.66 0.46
N ALA A 881 12.43 -5.05 -0.07
CA ALA A 881 13.62 -4.22 -0.03
C ALA A 881 13.41 -2.85 -0.72
N ILE A 882 12.77 -2.84 -1.89
CA ILE A 882 12.51 -1.58 -2.64
C ILE A 882 11.38 -0.79 -1.99
N GLN A 883 10.24 -1.42 -1.71
CA GLN A 883 9.06 -0.71 -1.19
C GLN A 883 9.29 -0.14 0.22
N SER A 884 9.98 -0.91 1.08
CA SER A 884 10.38 -0.46 2.41
C SER A 884 11.40 0.67 2.33
N SER A 885 12.29 0.67 1.34
CA SER A 885 13.18 1.82 1.08
C SER A 885 12.39 3.06 0.61
N GLY A 886 11.31 2.89 -0.15
CA GLY A 886 10.39 4.00 -0.46
C GLY A 886 9.76 4.63 0.78
N VAL A 887 9.49 3.84 1.83
CA VAL A 887 9.01 4.37 3.12
C VAL A 887 10.11 5.14 3.87
N ASP A 888 11.36 4.67 3.82
CA ASP A 888 12.50 5.43 4.37
C ASP A 888 12.62 6.82 3.73
N TYR A 889 12.37 6.91 2.43
CA TYR A 889 12.32 8.16 1.69
C TYR A 889 11.25 9.10 2.24
N LEU A 890 10.01 8.60 2.40
CA LEU A 890 8.91 9.39 2.95
C LEU A 890 9.21 9.91 4.35
N HIS A 891 9.77 9.07 5.22
CA HIS A 891 10.11 9.48 6.58
C HIS A 891 11.15 10.60 6.62
N MET A 892 12.17 10.52 5.76
CA MET A 892 13.19 11.58 5.64
C MET A 892 12.62 12.89 5.11
N LEU A 893 11.71 12.84 4.13
CA LEU A 893 11.00 14.03 3.66
C LEU A 893 10.22 14.70 4.79
N ILE A 894 9.43 13.93 5.54
CA ILE A 894 8.60 14.43 6.65
C ILE A 894 9.48 15.09 7.73
N VAL A 895 10.55 14.43 8.16
CA VAL A 895 11.45 14.96 9.20
C VAL A 895 12.21 16.19 8.73
N SER A 896 12.63 16.23 7.46
CA SER A 896 13.26 17.41 6.87
C SER A 896 12.29 18.59 6.83
N MET A 897 11.04 18.35 6.42
CA MET A 897 10.00 19.37 6.39
C MET A 897 9.65 19.89 7.78
N ASP A 898 9.56 19.03 8.80
CA ASP A 898 9.35 19.46 10.19
C ASP A 898 10.49 20.38 10.67
N TYR A 899 11.75 20.01 10.40
CA TYR A 899 12.90 20.84 10.74
C TYR A 899 12.90 22.19 10.00
N LEU A 900 12.70 22.19 8.69
CA LEU A 900 12.68 23.40 7.86
C LEU A 900 11.52 24.32 8.26
N ALA A 901 10.36 23.75 8.54
CA ALA A 901 9.20 24.52 8.98
C ALA A 901 9.45 25.23 10.31
N ARG A 902 10.03 24.52 11.29
CA ARG A 902 10.43 25.13 12.58
C ARG A 902 11.55 26.16 12.43
N ARG A 903 12.57 25.86 11.62
CA ARG A 903 13.74 26.73 11.40
C ARG A 903 13.36 28.06 10.74
N TYR A 904 12.39 28.06 9.84
CA TYR A 904 12.02 29.23 9.05
C TYR A 904 10.63 29.79 9.41
N ASN A 905 9.95 29.29 10.44
CA ASN A 905 8.57 29.66 10.80
C ASN A 905 7.61 29.54 9.61
N ILE A 906 7.62 28.39 8.93
CA ILE A 906 6.67 28.09 7.86
C ILE A 906 5.42 27.47 8.50
N ASP A 907 4.26 28.09 8.35
CA ASP A 907 3.00 27.54 8.85
C ASP A 907 2.48 26.45 7.92
N THR A 908 2.77 25.20 8.29
CA THR A 908 2.44 24.01 7.50
C THR A 908 2.02 22.85 8.39
N ARG A 909 1.09 22.04 7.89
CA ARG A 909 0.67 20.78 8.50
C ARG A 909 0.57 19.69 7.44
N LEU A 910 1.05 18.49 7.76
CA LEU A 910 0.88 17.33 6.87
C LEU A 910 -0.62 17.02 6.70
N ALA A 911 -1.11 17.09 5.47
CA ALA A 911 -2.53 16.85 5.17
C ALA A 911 -2.78 15.36 4.90
N ILE A 912 -2.05 14.79 3.93
CA ILE A 912 -2.14 13.37 3.59
C ILE A 912 -0.91 12.89 2.83
N THR A 913 -0.58 11.61 3.01
CA THR A 913 0.39 10.87 2.19
C THR A 913 -0.31 9.74 1.42
N VAL A 914 -0.22 9.74 0.08
CA VAL A 914 -0.84 8.70 -0.77
C VAL A 914 0.21 8.12 -1.71
N HIS A 915 0.65 6.90 -1.42
CA HIS A 915 1.72 6.23 -2.16
C HIS A 915 3.04 7.04 -2.10
N ASP A 916 3.40 7.69 -3.19
CA ASP A 916 4.56 8.55 -3.43
C ASP A 916 4.19 10.05 -3.45
N GLU A 917 2.90 10.38 -3.30
CA GLU A 917 2.39 11.75 -3.20
C GLU A 917 2.41 12.22 -1.74
N ILE A 918 2.98 13.39 -1.48
CA ILE A 918 2.95 14.06 -0.17
C ILE A 918 2.33 15.44 -0.31
N ARG A 919 1.32 15.75 0.52
CA ARG A 919 0.61 17.03 0.49
C ARG A 919 0.55 17.65 1.89
N TYR A 920 0.89 18.93 1.95
CA TYR A 920 0.84 19.76 3.15
C TYR A 920 -0.25 20.82 2.98
N LEU A 921 -0.97 21.11 4.06
CA LEU A 921 -1.80 22.28 4.18
C LEU A 921 -0.92 23.45 4.66
N VAL A 922 -0.81 24.51 3.87
CA VAL A 922 0.10 25.62 4.10
C VAL A 922 -0.67 26.93 4.02
N LYS A 923 -0.33 27.90 4.87
CA LYS A 923 -0.89 29.24 4.77
C LYS A 923 -0.43 29.93 3.48
N ASP A 924 -1.29 30.71 2.84
CA ASP A 924 -1.02 31.28 1.51
C ASP A 924 0.23 32.18 1.46
N GLU A 925 0.58 32.82 2.58
CA GLU A 925 1.79 33.64 2.72
C GLU A 925 3.09 32.84 2.60
N ASP A 926 3.03 31.55 2.97
CA ASP A 926 4.18 30.66 3.04
C ASP A 926 4.23 29.62 1.91
N LYS A 927 3.26 29.61 1.00
CA LYS A 927 3.11 28.56 -0.03
C LYS A 927 4.37 28.34 -0.87
N TYR A 928 5.05 29.41 -1.28
CA TYR A 928 6.29 29.32 -2.07
C TYR A 928 7.52 28.95 -1.22
N ARG A 929 7.55 29.37 0.06
CA ARG A 929 8.61 29.00 1.01
C ARG A 929 8.51 27.52 1.38
N ALA A 930 7.29 27.02 1.59
CA ALA A 930 7.02 25.60 1.80
C ALA A 930 7.37 24.77 0.56
N ALA A 931 7.08 25.26 -0.65
CA ALA A 931 7.52 24.62 -1.88
C ALA A 931 9.06 24.54 -1.96
N MET A 932 9.78 25.62 -1.61
CA MET A 932 11.24 25.60 -1.59
C MET A 932 11.78 24.64 -0.53
N ALA A 933 11.21 24.63 0.67
CA ALA A 933 11.55 23.68 1.72
C ALA A 933 11.37 22.23 1.26
N LEU A 934 10.31 21.94 0.50
CA LEU A 934 10.04 20.62 -0.04
C LEU A 934 11.08 20.20 -1.10
N GLN A 935 11.52 21.12 -1.97
CA GLN A 935 12.65 20.86 -2.89
C GLN A 935 13.93 20.52 -2.10
N VAL A 936 14.27 21.31 -1.08
CA VAL A 936 15.45 21.08 -0.25
C VAL A 936 15.38 19.72 0.45
N ALA A 937 14.24 19.39 1.05
CA ALA A 937 14.00 18.11 1.70
C ALA A 937 14.23 16.93 0.76
N ASN A 938 13.79 17.05 -0.50
CA ASN A 938 13.98 16.04 -1.54
C ASN A 938 15.44 15.89 -1.94
N VAL A 939 16.15 17.01 -2.14
CA VAL A 939 17.59 17.00 -2.46
C VAL A 939 18.38 16.31 -1.35
N TRP A 940 18.14 16.67 -0.08
CA TRP A 940 18.79 16.02 1.06
C TRP A 940 18.49 14.53 1.12
N THR A 941 17.23 14.15 0.93
CA THR A 941 16.79 12.76 0.93
C THR A 941 17.51 11.96 -0.16
N ARG A 942 17.55 12.45 -1.41
CA ARG A 942 18.21 11.74 -2.51
C ARG A 942 19.73 11.69 -2.38
N ALA A 943 20.33 12.76 -1.86
CA ALA A 943 21.76 12.79 -1.57
C ALA A 943 22.11 11.74 -0.49
N MET A 944 21.26 11.59 0.54
CA MET A 944 21.44 10.59 1.60
C MET A 944 21.36 9.16 1.04
N PHE A 945 20.38 8.86 0.18
CA PHE A 945 20.31 7.59 -0.55
C PHE A 945 21.59 7.31 -1.34
N SER A 946 22.10 8.31 -2.08
CA SER A 946 23.30 8.17 -2.89
C SER A 946 24.54 7.89 -2.03
N GLN A 947 24.72 8.64 -0.93
CA GLN A 947 25.83 8.46 0.00
C GLN A 947 25.83 7.08 0.66
N GLN A 948 24.67 6.57 1.10
CA GLN A 948 24.56 5.23 1.71
C GLN A 948 24.86 4.09 0.73
N MET A 949 24.69 4.35 -0.56
CA MET A 949 25.04 3.42 -1.64
C MET A 949 26.52 3.53 -2.05
N GLY A 950 27.27 4.46 -1.45
CA GLY A 950 28.69 4.68 -1.71
C GLY A 950 28.97 5.61 -2.89
N ILE A 951 27.99 6.43 -3.29
CA ILE A 951 28.11 7.43 -4.37
C ILE A 951 27.91 8.82 -3.77
N ASN A 952 28.99 9.59 -3.65
CA ASN A 952 28.95 10.96 -3.10
C ASN A 952 28.76 12.01 -4.21
N ASP A 953 27.76 11.78 -5.04
CA ASP A 953 27.30 12.73 -6.06
C ASP A 953 25.78 12.54 -6.24
N LEU A 954 25.12 13.43 -6.97
CA LEU A 954 23.69 13.37 -7.23
C LEU A 954 23.36 13.88 -8.65
N PRO A 955 22.61 13.11 -9.48
CA PRO A 955 22.17 13.57 -10.79
C PRO A 955 21.17 14.72 -10.67
N GLN A 956 21.32 15.75 -11.50
CA GLN A 956 20.40 16.90 -11.47
C GLN A 956 18.97 16.51 -11.85
N SER A 957 18.80 15.58 -12.81
CA SER A 957 17.50 15.15 -13.33
C SER A 957 16.59 14.54 -12.26
N CYS A 958 17.16 14.00 -11.19
CA CYS A 958 16.39 13.42 -10.09
C CYS A 958 16.45 14.25 -8.80
N ALA A 959 17.43 15.16 -8.65
CA ALA A 959 17.63 15.95 -7.43
C ALA A 959 16.39 16.77 -7.02
N TYR A 960 15.66 17.30 -8.01
CA TYR A 960 14.49 18.16 -7.81
C TYR A 960 13.21 17.44 -8.21
N PHE A 961 12.08 17.81 -7.60
CA PHE A 961 10.77 17.40 -8.13
C PHE A 961 10.57 17.96 -9.53
N SER A 962 9.89 17.20 -10.40
CA SER A 962 9.50 17.69 -11.73
C SER A 962 8.68 18.97 -11.63
N ALA A 963 7.73 18.99 -10.69
CA ALA A 963 7.03 20.18 -10.26
C ALA A 963 6.50 20.01 -8.83
N ILE A 964 6.29 21.14 -8.16
CA ILE A 964 5.52 21.22 -6.91
C ILE A 964 4.18 21.86 -7.23
N ASP A 965 3.12 21.18 -6.82
CA ASP A 965 1.75 21.62 -7.02
C ASP A 965 1.30 22.47 -5.83
N ILE A 966 0.66 23.58 -6.16
CA ILE A 966 0.01 24.50 -5.23
C ILE A 966 -1.44 24.68 -5.66
N ASP A 967 -2.38 24.25 -4.83
CA ASP A 967 -3.79 24.19 -5.21
C ASP A 967 -4.72 24.40 -4.01
N HIS A 968 -5.93 24.90 -4.24
CA HIS A 968 -6.96 24.99 -3.20
C HIS A 968 -7.76 23.70 -3.05
N VAL A 969 -7.63 22.76 -3.98
CA VAL A 969 -8.27 21.44 -3.91
C VAL A 969 -7.25 20.31 -3.98
N LEU A 970 -7.55 19.17 -3.37
CA LEU A 970 -6.71 17.99 -3.50
C LEU A 970 -7.01 17.27 -4.82
N ARG A 971 -6.06 17.28 -5.75
CA ARG A 971 -6.12 16.49 -7.00
C ARG A 971 -4.73 16.06 -7.45
N LYS A 972 -4.68 15.18 -8.45
CA LYS A 972 -3.41 14.63 -8.94
C LYS A 972 -2.61 15.68 -9.69
N GLU A 973 -3.21 16.25 -10.74
CA GLU A 973 -2.61 17.31 -11.56
C GLU A 973 -3.47 18.56 -11.39
N VAL A 974 -2.83 19.71 -11.20
CA VAL A 974 -3.51 20.98 -10.87
C VAL A 974 -4.35 21.53 -12.02
N ASP A 975 -4.18 21.04 -13.24
CA ASP A 975 -4.93 21.46 -14.43
C ASP A 975 -6.18 20.62 -14.69
N MET A 976 -6.40 19.54 -13.93
CA MET A 976 -7.58 18.69 -14.10
C MET A 976 -8.87 19.42 -13.72
N ASP A 977 -9.79 19.56 -14.68
CA ASP A 977 -11.11 20.17 -14.49
C ASP A 977 -12.02 19.45 -13.46
N CYS A 978 -11.69 18.20 -13.11
CA CYS A 978 -12.44 17.32 -12.21
C CYS A 978 -13.92 17.15 -12.57
N VAL A 979 -14.27 17.28 -13.86
CA VAL A 979 -15.66 17.12 -14.32
C VAL A 979 -16.03 15.65 -14.38
N THR A 980 -17.13 15.28 -13.71
CA THR A 980 -17.69 13.92 -13.66
C THR A 980 -19.22 13.96 -13.83
N PRO A 981 -19.91 12.81 -13.93
CA PRO A 981 -21.37 12.79 -14.04
C PRO A 981 -22.09 13.43 -12.86
N SER A 982 -21.52 13.32 -11.65
CA SER A 982 -22.03 13.89 -10.38
C SER A 982 -21.49 15.29 -10.07
N HIS A 983 -20.39 15.71 -10.71
CA HIS A 983 -19.81 17.05 -10.55
C HIS A 983 -19.55 17.71 -11.91
N ARG A 984 -20.45 18.60 -12.33
CA ARG A 984 -20.41 19.19 -13.69
C ARG A 984 -19.66 20.52 -13.77
N THR A 985 -19.40 21.15 -12.63
CA THR A 985 -18.72 22.45 -12.58
C THR A 985 -17.22 22.23 -12.68
N PRO A 986 -16.52 22.83 -13.66
CA PRO A 986 -15.07 22.69 -13.74
C PRO A 986 -14.39 23.45 -12.60
N ILE A 987 -13.38 22.82 -11.99
CA ILE A 987 -12.54 23.45 -10.97
C ILE A 987 -11.40 24.23 -11.67
N ALA A 988 -11.19 25.48 -11.27
CA ALA A 988 -10.12 26.32 -11.80
C ALA A 988 -8.74 25.68 -11.58
N PRO A 989 -7.76 25.85 -12.49
CA PRO A 989 -6.45 25.23 -12.35
C PRO A 989 -5.61 25.89 -11.23
N GLY A 990 -4.79 25.09 -10.56
CA GLY A 990 -3.77 25.56 -9.60
C GLY A 990 -2.45 25.95 -10.26
N GLU A 991 -1.42 26.17 -9.44
CA GLU A 991 -0.03 26.42 -9.90
C GLU A 991 0.79 25.13 -9.82
N SER A 992 1.55 24.78 -10.85
CA SER A 992 2.55 23.70 -10.81
C SER A 992 3.90 24.29 -11.20
N LEU A 993 4.87 24.24 -10.28
CA LEU A 993 6.13 24.99 -10.38
C LEU A 993 7.34 24.06 -10.38
N ASP A 994 8.14 24.11 -11.45
CA ASP A 994 9.47 23.51 -11.45
C ASP A 994 10.47 24.33 -10.59
N ILE A 995 11.67 23.79 -10.37
CA ILE A 995 12.69 24.48 -9.55
C ILE A 995 13.14 25.82 -10.12
N MET A 996 13.22 25.98 -11.44
CA MET A 996 13.64 27.24 -12.07
C MET A 996 12.56 28.31 -11.96
N GLN A 997 11.29 27.93 -12.15
CA GLN A 997 10.12 28.77 -11.94
C GLN A 997 9.99 29.19 -10.48
N LEU A 998 10.29 28.29 -9.54
CA LEU A 998 10.28 28.60 -8.11
C LEU A 998 11.41 29.57 -7.74
N LEU A 999 12.62 29.36 -8.25
CA LEU A 999 13.73 30.31 -8.06
C LEU A 999 13.41 31.70 -8.63
N ALA A 1000 12.66 31.76 -9.73
CA ALA A 1000 12.21 33.01 -10.33
C ALA A 1000 11.18 33.79 -9.48
N LYS A 1001 10.58 33.19 -8.44
CA LYS A 1001 9.74 33.90 -7.45
C LYS A 1001 10.56 34.77 -6.49
N ASP A 1002 11.90 34.67 -6.53
CA ASP A 1002 12.86 35.47 -5.75
C ASP A 1002 12.49 35.54 -4.25
N GLN A 1003 12.34 36.74 -3.68
CA GLN A 1003 12.07 36.94 -2.24
C GLN A 1003 10.90 36.12 -1.69
N ALA A 1004 9.89 35.79 -2.51
CA ALA A 1004 8.73 35.02 -2.06
C ALA A 1004 9.05 33.54 -1.76
N ALA A 1005 10.13 32.98 -2.32
CA ALA A 1005 10.52 31.58 -2.15
C ALA A 1005 11.80 31.40 -1.30
N VAL A 1006 12.43 32.48 -0.86
CA VAL A 1006 13.70 32.44 -0.10
C VAL A 1006 13.48 31.85 1.29
N LEU A 1007 14.37 30.91 1.67
CA LEU A 1007 14.52 30.44 3.03
C LEU A 1007 15.53 31.33 3.76
N ASP A 1008 15.05 32.44 4.32
CA ASP A 1008 15.91 33.46 4.92
C ASP A 1008 16.48 33.00 6.27
N ASP A 1009 17.79 32.85 6.32
CA ASP A 1009 18.52 32.48 7.54
C ASP A 1009 18.45 33.53 8.65
N SER A 1010 18.10 34.78 8.34
CA SER A 1010 17.92 35.86 9.32
C SER A 1010 16.70 35.69 10.22
N ILE A 1011 15.74 34.84 9.81
CA ILE A 1011 14.51 34.57 10.57
C ILE A 1011 14.86 33.87 11.89
N VAL A 1012 14.33 34.41 13.00
CA VAL A 1012 14.44 33.81 14.33
C VAL A 1012 13.28 32.81 14.53
N PRO A 1013 13.57 31.52 14.77
CA PRO A 1013 12.54 30.51 15.00
C PRO A 1013 11.67 30.78 16.24
N ILE A 1014 10.36 30.53 16.14
CA ILE A 1014 9.41 30.57 17.27
C ILE A 1014 9.60 29.34 18.16
N ASP A 1015 9.77 28.16 17.55
CA ASP A 1015 10.07 26.88 18.23
C ASP A 1015 11.40 26.35 17.69
N PRO A 1016 12.55 26.84 18.22
CA PRO A 1016 13.85 26.61 17.62
C PRO A 1016 14.25 25.12 17.63
N PRO A 1017 14.55 24.53 16.46
CA PRO A 1017 15.15 23.20 16.43
C PRO A 1017 16.56 23.26 17.04
N ALA A 1018 16.96 22.21 17.75
CA ALA A 1018 18.28 22.13 18.40
C ALA A 1018 19.01 20.79 18.11
N PRO A 1019 19.19 20.42 16.83
CA PRO A 1019 19.80 19.15 16.42
C PRO A 1019 21.26 18.99 16.90
N GLU A 1020 21.98 20.09 17.10
CA GLU A 1020 23.35 20.14 17.62
C GLU A 1020 23.52 19.56 19.03
N LYS A 1021 22.44 19.44 19.82
CA LYS A 1021 22.47 18.84 21.15
C LYS A 1021 22.73 17.33 21.12
N PHE A 1022 22.49 16.68 19.99
CA PHE A 1022 22.58 15.24 19.87
C PHE A 1022 23.93 14.80 19.29
N SER A 1023 24.64 13.95 20.02
CA SER A 1023 25.86 13.31 19.54
C SER A 1023 25.53 12.19 18.56
N TYR A 1024 26.30 12.09 17.48
CA TYR A 1024 26.16 11.04 16.49
C TYR A 1024 27.30 10.02 16.59
N VAL A 1025 26.94 8.73 16.51
CA VAL A 1025 27.89 7.62 16.41
C VAL A 1025 27.87 7.11 14.98
N VAL A 1026 29.04 7.11 14.33
CA VAL A 1026 29.19 6.69 12.94
C VAL A 1026 28.68 5.25 12.78
N ARG A 1027 27.69 5.06 11.89
CA ARG A 1027 27.18 3.74 11.53
C ARG A 1027 27.83 3.21 10.26
N SER A 1028 28.10 1.92 10.25
CA SER A 1028 28.50 1.21 9.02
C SER A 1028 27.32 1.14 8.05
N PRO A 1029 27.45 1.62 6.80
CA PRO A 1029 26.39 1.52 5.81
C PRO A 1029 25.97 0.05 5.59
N VAL A 1030 24.67 -0.23 5.47
CA VAL A 1030 24.17 -1.60 5.25
C VAL A 1030 24.76 -2.19 3.97
N MET A 1031 24.95 -1.37 2.94
CA MET A 1031 25.57 -1.79 1.69
C MET A 1031 27.02 -2.25 1.85
N SER A 1032 27.78 -1.78 2.84
CA SER A 1032 29.17 -2.22 3.02
C SER A 1032 29.25 -3.70 3.41
N THR A 1033 28.27 -4.21 4.16
CA THR A 1033 28.18 -5.64 4.51
C THR A 1033 27.86 -6.55 3.32
N LEU A 1034 27.26 -5.98 2.27
CA LEU A 1034 26.99 -6.67 1.00
C LEU A 1034 28.16 -6.58 0.02
N GLN A 1035 29.19 -5.79 0.33
CA GLN A 1035 30.37 -5.59 -0.53
C GLN A 1035 31.41 -6.72 -0.37
N SER A 1036 30.97 -7.98 -0.34
CA SER A 1036 31.84 -9.13 -0.67
C SER A 1036 32.26 -9.13 -2.15
N THR A 1037 31.71 -8.21 -2.95
CA THR A 1037 31.85 -8.08 -4.41
C THR A 1037 32.85 -7.01 -4.82
N LYS A 1038 34.03 -6.99 -4.18
CA LYS A 1038 35.21 -6.30 -4.75
C LYS A 1038 35.87 -7.11 -5.86
N ASP A 1039 35.38 -8.32 -6.16
CA ASP A 1039 35.92 -9.13 -7.24
C ASP A 1039 35.53 -8.55 -8.61
N ARG A 1040 36.50 -7.86 -9.22
CA ARG A 1040 36.42 -7.27 -10.57
C ARG A 1040 35.95 -8.28 -11.61
N ASN A 1041 36.34 -9.55 -11.45
CA ASN A 1041 35.97 -10.60 -12.39
C ASN A 1041 34.49 -10.96 -12.28
N TYR A 1042 33.88 -10.78 -11.11
CA TYR A 1042 32.44 -10.96 -10.94
C TYR A 1042 31.64 -9.87 -11.66
N ILE A 1043 32.07 -8.61 -11.62
CA ILE A 1043 31.43 -7.51 -12.37
C ILE A 1043 31.56 -7.78 -13.88
N ARG A 1044 32.75 -8.13 -14.37
CA ARG A 1044 32.97 -8.54 -15.77
C ARG A 1044 32.08 -9.71 -16.18
N ALA A 1045 31.94 -10.70 -15.30
CA ALA A 1045 31.10 -11.87 -15.55
C ALA A 1045 29.60 -11.53 -15.64
N GLN A 1046 29.14 -10.49 -14.94
CA GLN A 1046 27.76 -10.00 -15.02
C GLN A 1046 27.48 -9.23 -16.32
N ILE A 1047 28.47 -8.55 -16.90
CA ILE A 1047 28.31 -7.81 -18.16
C ILE A 1047 28.18 -8.77 -19.35
N THR A 1048 28.93 -9.86 -19.35
CA THR A 1048 29.01 -10.74 -20.53
C THR A 1048 27.77 -11.63 -20.73
N SER A 1049 27.18 -11.54 -21.92
CA SER A 1049 26.18 -12.51 -22.42
C SER A 1049 26.80 -13.71 -23.14
N ASN A 1050 28.12 -13.70 -23.40
CA ASN A 1050 28.83 -14.70 -24.19
C ASN A 1050 29.49 -15.76 -23.30
N ASP A 1051 29.31 -17.04 -23.62
CA ASP A 1051 29.91 -18.16 -22.89
C ASP A 1051 31.44 -18.26 -23.04
N LEU A 1052 31.99 -17.84 -24.18
CA LEU A 1052 33.44 -17.90 -24.43
C LEU A 1052 34.18 -16.86 -23.57
N GLU A 1053 33.64 -15.65 -23.50
CA GLU A 1053 34.16 -14.57 -22.67
C GLU A 1053 34.07 -14.94 -21.18
N LEU A 1054 32.96 -15.53 -20.74
CA LEU A 1054 32.84 -16.04 -19.37
C LEU A 1054 33.90 -17.10 -19.05
N LYS A 1055 34.17 -18.04 -19.97
CA LYS A 1055 35.23 -19.04 -19.78
C LYS A 1055 36.61 -18.38 -19.65
N GLN A 1056 36.86 -17.30 -20.39
CA GLN A 1056 38.11 -16.55 -20.29
C GLN A 1056 38.24 -15.86 -18.93
N ILE A 1057 37.18 -15.19 -18.46
CA ILE A 1057 37.16 -14.56 -17.12
C ILE A 1057 37.43 -15.61 -16.02
N ILE A 1058 36.87 -16.81 -16.13
CA ILE A 1058 37.13 -17.90 -15.17
C ILE A 1058 38.59 -18.37 -15.21
N LYS A 1059 39.24 -18.36 -16.38
CA LYS A 1059 40.67 -18.67 -16.48
C LYS A 1059 41.52 -17.61 -15.81
N ASP A 1060 41.16 -16.33 -15.94
CA ASP A 1060 41.87 -15.22 -15.32
C ASP A 1060 41.80 -15.28 -13.78
N VAL A 1061 40.75 -15.89 -13.21
CA VAL A 1061 40.56 -16.08 -11.75
C VAL A 1061 41.29 -17.32 -11.21
N LYS A 1062 41.44 -18.37 -12.02
CA LYS A 1062 42.13 -19.60 -11.57
C LYS A 1062 43.65 -19.40 -11.63
N PRO A 1063 44.40 -19.60 -10.54
CA PRO A 1063 45.85 -19.62 -10.63
C PRO A 1063 46.28 -20.72 -11.60
N THR A 1064 47.14 -20.37 -12.55
CA THR A 1064 47.79 -21.31 -13.45
C THR A 1064 48.37 -22.44 -12.60
N PRO A 1065 48.00 -23.72 -12.82
CA PRO A 1065 48.66 -24.79 -12.10
C PRO A 1065 50.15 -24.70 -12.44
N ALA A 1066 50.98 -24.43 -11.43
CA ALA A 1066 52.43 -24.50 -11.57
C ALA A 1066 52.75 -25.85 -12.22
N ALA A 1067 53.43 -25.80 -13.36
CA ALA A 1067 53.82 -26.99 -14.10
C ALA A 1067 54.61 -27.90 -13.17
N LYS A 1068 54.00 -28.99 -12.70
CA LYS A 1068 54.72 -30.03 -11.97
C LYS A 1068 55.78 -30.59 -12.92
N PRO A 1069 57.04 -30.71 -12.50
CA PRO A 1069 58.06 -31.33 -13.31
C PRO A 1069 57.66 -32.79 -13.55
N LYS A 1070 57.76 -33.23 -14.80
CA LYS A 1070 57.53 -34.62 -15.20
C LYS A 1070 58.57 -35.51 -14.50
N SER A 1071 58.17 -36.20 -13.43
CA SER A 1071 58.93 -37.34 -12.92
C SER A 1071 58.27 -38.64 -13.41
N THR A 1072 58.95 -39.27 -14.35
CA THR A 1072 58.81 -40.68 -14.73
C THR A 1072 59.02 -41.59 -13.53
N ALA A 1073 58.05 -42.44 -13.19
CA ALA A 1073 58.31 -43.70 -12.48
C ALA A 1073 57.17 -44.70 -12.69
N THR A 1074 57.58 -45.95 -12.88
CA THR A 1074 56.85 -47.09 -13.42
C THR A 1074 56.38 -48.02 -12.30
N SER A 1075 55.22 -48.66 -12.50
CA SER A 1075 54.75 -49.94 -11.93
C SER A 1075 54.58 -50.11 -10.41
N GLN A 1076 53.40 -50.54 -9.96
CA GLN A 1076 53.11 -51.97 -9.75
C GLN A 1076 51.61 -52.26 -9.49
N ARG A 1077 51.23 -53.50 -9.80
CA ARG A 1077 49.89 -54.11 -9.91
C ARG A 1077 49.37 -54.68 -8.58
N GLY A 1078 48.04 -54.82 -8.48
CA GLY A 1078 47.38 -55.90 -7.69
C GLY A 1078 45.90 -55.62 -7.34
N ARG A 1079 44.94 -55.94 -8.23
CA ARG A 1079 43.94 -57.06 -8.19
C ARG A 1079 42.82 -56.96 -7.12
N LYS A 1080 41.57 -56.66 -7.57
CA LYS A 1080 40.36 -57.55 -7.74
C LYS A 1080 39.49 -57.69 -6.46
N LYS A 1081 38.18 -57.37 -6.42
CA LYS A 1081 36.99 -58.09 -7.00
C LYS A 1081 35.68 -57.27 -6.71
N SER A 1082 34.77 -57.07 -7.69
CA SER A 1082 33.34 -57.54 -7.79
C SER A 1082 32.45 -57.38 -6.52
N SER A 1083 31.17 -56.96 -6.50
CA SER A 1083 30.06 -56.84 -7.47
C SER A 1083 28.80 -56.21 -6.80
N VAL A 1084 28.03 -55.40 -7.55
CA VAL A 1084 26.53 -55.35 -7.66
C VAL A 1084 25.64 -54.83 -6.50
N ALA A 1085 24.82 -53.82 -6.88
CA ALA A 1085 23.43 -53.47 -6.54
C ALA A 1085 23.02 -52.73 -5.24
N SER A 1086 21.99 -51.91 -5.44
CA SER A 1086 21.34 -50.89 -4.61
C SER A 1086 20.63 -51.39 -3.34
N LYS A 1087 20.57 -50.53 -2.31
CA LYS A 1087 19.32 -50.02 -1.67
C LYS A 1087 19.63 -49.00 -0.56
N ASP A 1088 18.70 -48.04 -0.46
CA ASP A 1088 18.33 -47.07 0.59
C ASP A 1088 19.32 -46.50 1.65
N PRO A 1089 19.29 -45.18 1.89
CA PRO A 1089 19.96 -44.50 2.99
C PRO A 1089 18.99 -44.17 4.13
N THR A 1090 19.06 -44.92 5.23
CA THR A 1090 18.51 -44.49 6.52
C THR A 1090 19.55 -44.73 7.60
N GLU A 1091 19.68 -43.76 8.51
CA GLU A 1091 20.59 -43.70 9.68
C GLU A 1091 21.98 -43.11 9.44
N GLN A 1092 22.06 -41.77 9.47
CA GLN A 1092 23.21 -41.08 10.08
C GLN A 1092 22.71 -39.98 11.00
N GLN A 1093 22.88 -40.21 12.30
CA GLN A 1093 22.68 -39.25 13.38
C GLN A 1093 23.60 -38.02 13.19
N PRO A 1094 23.16 -36.80 13.58
CA PRO A 1094 24.03 -35.63 13.58
C PRO A 1094 25.07 -35.74 14.71
N ALA A 1095 26.34 -35.77 14.33
CA ALA A 1095 27.45 -35.57 15.26
C ALA A 1095 27.45 -34.10 15.72
N LEU A 1096 27.30 -33.91 17.03
CA LEU A 1096 27.59 -32.65 17.73
C LEU A 1096 29.05 -32.28 17.52
N PHE A 1097 29.31 -31.10 16.96
CA PHE A 1097 30.62 -30.46 17.05
C PHE A 1097 30.66 -29.65 18.34
N GLU A 1098 31.56 -30.02 19.25
CA GLU A 1098 31.94 -29.19 20.41
C GLU A 1098 32.66 -27.93 19.91
N VAL A 1099 32.18 -26.76 20.35
CA VAL A 1099 32.85 -25.48 20.14
C VAL A 1099 33.70 -25.21 21.38
N SER A 1100 35.00 -25.02 21.20
CA SER A 1100 35.95 -24.64 22.25
C SER A 1100 35.89 -23.14 22.58
N ASP A 1101 35.88 -22.81 23.86
CA ASP A 1101 35.72 -21.45 24.45
C ASP A 1101 36.90 -20.46 24.26
N ASN A 1102 37.65 -20.49 23.16
CA ASN A 1102 38.92 -19.73 23.08
C ASN A 1102 39.11 -18.75 21.91
N ASP A 1103 38.05 -18.23 21.27
CA ASP A 1103 38.21 -17.19 20.24
C ASP A 1103 37.29 -15.97 20.43
N TRP A 1104 37.45 -15.29 21.58
CA TRP A 1104 36.94 -13.92 21.76
C TRP A 1104 38.10 -12.96 22.09
N PRO A 1105 38.43 -11.98 21.22
CA PRO A 1105 39.35 -10.91 21.58
C PRO A 1105 38.65 -9.94 22.54
N SER A 1106 39.20 -9.85 23.75
CA SER A 1106 38.84 -8.91 24.81
C SER A 1106 39.54 -7.55 24.63
N GLY A 1107 38.86 -6.47 25.05
CA GLY A 1107 39.44 -5.17 25.38
C GLY A 1107 38.75 -3.96 24.73
N ASN A 1108 37.85 -3.26 25.42
CA ASN A 1108 38.19 -2.26 26.44
C ASN A 1108 36.92 -1.67 27.08
N GLU A 1109 36.82 -1.80 28.41
CA GLU A 1109 35.81 -1.16 29.26
C GLU A 1109 36.26 0.25 29.67
N GLN A 1110 35.33 1.21 29.70
CA GLN A 1110 35.39 2.34 30.63
C GLN A 1110 33.97 2.71 31.14
N ALA A 1111 33.66 2.12 32.30
CA ALA A 1111 32.86 2.57 33.44
C ALA A 1111 31.68 3.57 33.27
N TRP A 1112 30.48 3.13 33.68
CA TRP A 1112 29.48 3.99 34.33
C TRP A 1112 29.12 3.42 35.71
N LYS A 1113 29.35 4.22 36.74
CA LYS A 1113 29.11 3.93 38.16
C LYS A 1113 27.60 3.87 38.47
N ARG A 1114 27.15 2.84 39.20
CA ARG A 1114 25.87 2.85 39.94
C ARG A 1114 26.12 3.27 41.40
N PRO A 1115 25.29 4.13 42.02
CA PRO A 1115 25.25 4.28 43.47
C PRO A 1115 24.50 3.11 44.13
N ALA A 1116 24.88 2.83 45.38
CA ALA A 1116 24.62 1.61 46.12
C ALA A 1116 23.34 1.63 46.99
N SER A 1117 22.80 0.42 47.20
CA SER A 1117 22.12 -0.16 48.39
C SER A 1117 20.93 -1.02 47.92
N ALA A 1118 20.68 -2.26 48.34
CA ALA A 1118 21.28 -3.09 49.38
C ALA A 1118 21.15 -4.59 49.03
N ARG A 1119 22.23 -5.32 49.34
CA ARG A 1119 22.39 -6.74 49.78
C ARG A 1119 21.44 -7.84 49.25
N ASN A 1120 22.07 -8.77 48.52
CA ASN A 1120 21.69 -10.19 48.33
C ASN A 1120 21.48 -10.96 49.66
N PRO A 1121 20.82 -12.12 49.58
CA PRO A 1121 21.58 -13.36 49.76
C PRO A 1121 21.35 -14.42 48.66
N GLN A 1122 22.43 -15.18 48.45
CA GLN A 1122 22.63 -16.25 47.47
C GLN A 1122 21.75 -17.48 47.73
N TRP A 1123 21.38 -18.19 46.66
CA TRP A 1123 21.11 -19.62 46.71
C TRP A 1123 22.09 -20.37 45.82
N GLN A 1124 22.87 -21.24 46.45
CA GLN A 1124 23.79 -22.18 45.83
C GLN A 1124 23.03 -23.35 45.18
N THR A 1125 23.58 -23.75 44.04
CA THR A 1125 23.38 -24.95 43.23
C THR A 1125 23.44 -26.26 44.01
N GLN A 1126 22.64 -27.27 43.62
CA GLN A 1126 23.14 -28.65 43.46
C GLN A 1126 22.22 -29.56 42.62
N SER A 1127 22.85 -30.12 41.58
CA SER A 1127 22.68 -31.39 40.85
C SER A 1127 21.63 -32.44 41.28
N ILE A 1128 20.99 -33.07 40.29
CA ILE A 1128 20.32 -34.38 40.42
C ILE A 1128 20.86 -35.33 39.34
N PRO A 1129 21.30 -36.56 39.69
CA PRO A 1129 21.66 -37.60 38.73
C PRO A 1129 20.50 -38.57 38.44
N ASN A 1130 20.70 -39.33 37.37
CA ASN A 1130 19.72 -40.13 36.66
C ASN A 1130 19.71 -41.62 37.12
N ARG A 1131 18.59 -42.30 36.83
CA ARG A 1131 18.40 -43.75 36.53
C ARG A 1131 18.09 -44.81 37.63
N VAL A 1132 16.87 -45.39 37.48
CA VAL A 1132 16.57 -46.80 37.10
C VAL A 1132 16.17 -47.86 38.17
N HIS A 1133 15.06 -48.56 37.82
CA HIS A 1133 14.66 -49.97 38.04
C HIS A 1133 13.67 -50.41 39.16
N THR A 1134 12.53 -50.94 38.66
CA THR A 1134 11.78 -52.19 38.98
C THR A 1134 11.07 -52.41 40.33
N ALA A 1135 9.73 -52.50 40.21
CA ALA A 1135 8.83 -53.58 40.63
C ALA A 1135 8.82 -54.10 42.08
N THR A 1136 7.63 -54.07 42.74
CA THR A 1136 6.79 -55.24 43.09
C THR A 1136 5.86 -54.97 44.30
N ILE A 1137 4.55 -55.00 44.05
CA ILE A 1137 3.41 -55.60 44.81
C ILE A 1137 3.52 -55.73 46.35
N TYR A 1138 2.55 -55.19 47.12
CA TYR A 1138 1.61 -55.98 47.97
C TYR A 1138 0.44 -55.17 48.57
N ARG A 1139 -0.73 -55.82 48.55
CA ARG A 1139 -2.07 -55.49 49.10
C ARG A 1139 -2.09 -54.94 50.54
N LYS A 1140 -3.11 -54.11 50.83
CA LYS A 1140 -4.24 -54.44 51.74
C LYS A 1140 -5.33 -53.34 51.77
N TYR A 1141 -6.55 -53.74 51.42
CA TYR A 1141 -7.84 -53.16 51.85
C TYR A 1141 -8.02 -53.39 53.38
N PRO A 1142 -8.89 -52.66 54.14
CA PRO A 1142 -10.27 -52.34 53.76
C PRO A 1142 -10.87 -50.96 54.16
N THR A 1143 -11.95 -50.61 53.45
CA THR A 1143 -13.10 -49.73 53.77
C THR A 1143 -13.93 -50.22 54.99
N PRO A 1144 -15.12 -49.67 55.37
CA PRO A 1144 -15.85 -48.42 55.02
C PRO A 1144 -16.53 -47.70 56.24
N THR A 1145 -17.16 -46.53 56.04
CA THR A 1145 -18.57 -46.14 56.40
C THR A 1145 -18.77 -44.63 56.18
N SER A 1146 -19.62 -44.20 55.23
CA SER A 1146 -21.04 -43.78 55.34
C SER A 1146 -21.23 -42.49 56.19
N GLN A 1147 -22.06 -41.48 55.88
CA GLN A 1147 -23.31 -41.39 55.13
C GLN A 1147 -23.70 -39.88 55.00
N ASN A 1148 -24.34 -39.50 53.87
CA ASN A 1148 -25.59 -38.70 53.71
C ASN A 1148 -25.87 -37.45 54.61
N ALA A 1149 -26.53 -36.37 54.18
CA ALA A 1149 -27.31 -36.04 52.99
C ALA A 1149 -27.78 -34.55 53.04
N ARG A 1150 -28.03 -33.98 51.85
CA ARG A 1150 -29.18 -33.14 51.39
C ARG A 1150 -29.70 -31.99 52.26
N PHE A 1151 -29.83 -30.79 51.67
CA PHE A 1151 -30.87 -30.45 50.68
C PHE A 1151 -30.36 -29.43 49.67
#